data_AF-I4AJN5-F1
#
_entry.id   AF-I4AJN5-F1
#
_cell.length_a   1.000
_cell.length_b   1.000
_cell.length_c   1.000
_cell.angle_alpha   90.00
_cell.angle_beta   90.00
_cell.angle_gamma   90.00
#
_symmetry.space_group_name_H-M   'P 1'
#
loop_
_entity.id
_entity.type
_entity.pdbx_description
1 polymer ?
#
loop_
_entity_poly.entity_id
_entity_poly.type
_entity_poly.pdbx_seq_one_letter_code
_entity_poly.pdbx_strand_id
1 'polypeptide(L)'
;MMFRNKQSEEKFYKFKDLKIYSSPEWLANGMRKYRTVFESIETSYLYVELSFYNKLFDVEEWEAEFLLKCYRLSNRKEREIVCEINVNQVISPQHNIVNIREGWGNDEVGTFWTRGDYVWEVYLDGEIFGTKPFYIESGGPVTPQNNPYFEMQTIKLYEGTQDGVEEENRIYHKQFSAAESKYIWVEFNFENLQEDDFYCELTFNIYNETRQLKGQTIELKKIEQDEDFIEIISGYGSDVKGSWIAGHYTLEVIFMDRLIAIVPFEVGKKFVTGNTVIYPPSSFLTGRAYSNPAKENEESEEEETYEQVVERLNNLIGLKDLKKRIHDYTSYLQFTQIRQEKGLKEDKNLNLHLIFKGNPGTGKTTIAQMMGKIYNHLGLLSTGELHEVGRAELIGQYIGQTAPKVKDIIDRARGGVLFIDEAYSLIRSGEDSKDYGQEVIEILVKEISDGKGDIAIILAGYTQPMETLLESNPGLKSRFPVQFEFPDYTPAELLEIAKLTEKESDLEFTPEALYILSKKITEEYRKRDATFGNARFVKTTIREAKMNLGIRVMKMEDAKNLSKTELSTIHVADVAHLTAGKMITPLLLSIDEEELQRSMAELHALVGLSEVKKRIDELIALVRFYQQTGRNVLNQFSLHMIFKGNPGTGKTTVARILSTIYRALGVLERGQLVECDRQSLVAGFVGQTAIKTQEKINSAIGGILFIDEAYSLTSDSKTQNDFGKEALETILKQMEDKRGEFIVIAAGYTQNMEQFVEMNPGLKSRFDRTIIFKDLTTEELLEVAKGYFEQEKFILTEETQTYLKNQITTLHAQRDKYFGNARTIRTIAQEAVRQQHLRMASLSETERTEQIMQTLEKEDLEKVNFNYEDLTGKRKMGFRM
;
A
#
# COMPACT_ATOMS: atom_id res chain seq x y z
N MET A 1 35.65 34.57 -47.03
CA MET A 1 35.26 33.20 -47.45
C MET A 1 35.58 32.28 -46.29
N MET A 2 34.73 32.11 -45.27
CA MET A 2 33.40 31.47 -45.27
C MET A 2 33.41 30.13 -46.02
N PHE A 3 33.58 29.04 -45.26
CA PHE A 3 32.64 27.91 -45.15
C PHE A 3 33.07 27.09 -43.93
N ARG A 4 32.41 27.30 -42.78
CA ARG A 4 32.42 26.34 -41.67
C ARG A 4 31.01 25.76 -41.58
N ASN A 5 30.93 24.45 -41.81
CA ASN A 5 29.73 23.63 -41.79
C ASN A 5 28.94 23.81 -40.49
N LYS A 6 27.61 23.79 -40.62
CA LYS A 6 26.63 23.51 -39.55
C LYS A 6 27.12 22.31 -38.72
N GLN A 7 27.65 22.56 -37.52
CA GLN A 7 27.70 21.55 -36.47
C GLN A 7 26.28 21.41 -35.94
N SER A 8 25.80 20.16 -35.87
CA SER A 8 24.55 19.77 -35.23
C SER A 8 24.55 20.24 -33.78
N GLU A 9 23.57 21.05 -33.40
CA GLU A 9 23.26 21.32 -31.99
C GLU A 9 22.99 19.99 -31.29
N GLU A 10 23.71 19.75 -30.19
CA GLU A 10 23.61 18.52 -29.43
C GLU A 10 22.27 18.52 -28.67
N LYS A 11 21.27 17.81 -29.17
CA LYS A 11 19.93 17.76 -28.53
C LYS A 11 20.06 17.27 -27.07
N PHE A 12 19.60 18.09 -26.12
CA PHE A 12 19.64 17.87 -24.66
C PHE A 12 18.65 16.82 -24.14
N TYR A 13 17.95 16.15 -25.04
CA TYR A 13 16.94 15.15 -24.75
C TYR A 13 17.07 13.95 -25.68
N LYS A 14 16.45 12.82 -25.30
CA LYS A 14 16.31 11.64 -26.16
C LYS A 14 14.95 11.00 -25.92
N PHE A 15 14.14 10.85 -26.97
CA PHE A 15 12.87 10.14 -26.91
C PHE A 15 13.05 8.75 -26.28
N LYS A 16 12.14 8.38 -25.38
CA LYS A 16 12.12 7.07 -24.73
C LYS A 16 10.89 6.28 -25.17
N ASP A 17 9.70 6.80 -24.94
CA ASP A 17 8.45 6.10 -25.24
C ASP A 17 7.24 7.05 -25.29
N LEU A 18 6.17 6.61 -25.95
CA LEU A 18 4.87 7.28 -25.98
C LEU A 18 3.77 6.23 -25.78
N LYS A 19 3.07 6.30 -24.64
CA LYS A 19 2.06 5.30 -24.27
C LYS A 19 0.69 5.94 -24.10
N ILE A 20 -0.36 5.15 -24.32
CA ILE A 20 -1.75 5.58 -24.23
C ILE A 20 -2.48 4.73 -23.18
N TYR A 21 -3.35 5.34 -22.41
CA TYR A 21 -4.20 4.65 -21.44
C TYR A 21 -5.55 5.36 -21.30
N SER A 22 -6.59 4.62 -20.90
CA SER A 22 -7.93 5.17 -20.62
C SER A 22 -8.12 5.37 -19.12
N SER A 23 -8.70 6.52 -18.74
CA SER A 23 -9.05 6.93 -17.37
C SER A 23 -7.89 7.20 -16.39
N PRO A 24 -7.98 8.22 -15.52
CA PRO A 24 -7.19 8.34 -14.29
C PRO A 24 -7.87 7.61 -13.09
N GLU A 25 -9.12 7.17 -13.25
CA GLU A 25 -10.03 6.68 -12.19
C GLU A 25 -9.99 5.15 -11.98
N TRP A 26 -9.16 4.41 -12.72
CA TRP A 26 -8.99 2.97 -12.57
C TRP A 26 -7.53 2.59 -12.27
N LEU A 27 -6.97 3.15 -11.21
CA LEU A 27 -5.78 2.58 -10.57
C LEU A 27 -6.21 1.44 -9.64
N ALA A 28 -6.83 0.38 -10.17
CA ALA A 28 -7.25 -0.79 -9.40
C ALA A 28 -6.08 -1.44 -8.61
N ASN A 29 -4.83 -1.12 -8.97
CA ASN A 29 -3.59 -1.52 -8.29
C ASN A 29 -2.49 -0.43 -8.32
N GLY A 30 -2.82 0.86 -8.50
CA GLY A 30 -1.77 1.90 -8.63
C GLY A 30 -0.95 1.86 -9.94
N MET A 31 -1.36 1.05 -10.92
CA MET A 31 -0.68 0.92 -12.22
C MET A 31 -1.53 1.44 -13.37
N ARG A 32 -0.93 2.27 -14.25
CA ARG A 32 -1.56 2.68 -15.52
C ARG A 32 -1.61 1.49 -16.47
N LYS A 33 -2.79 1.23 -17.00
CA LYS A 33 -3.02 0.13 -17.94
C LYS A 33 -2.89 0.66 -19.36
N TYR A 34 -1.68 0.59 -19.88
CA TYR A 34 -1.40 1.04 -21.24
C TYR A 34 -1.92 0.02 -22.25
N ARG A 35 -2.69 0.49 -23.21
CA ARG A 35 -3.23 -0.31 -24.33
C ARG A 35 -3.32 0.56 -25.59
N THR A 36 -3.39 -0.05 -26.76
CA THR A 36 -3.59 0.67 -28.03
C THR A 36 -4.97 0.47 -28.63
N VAL A 37 -5.74 -0.51 -28.14
CA VAL A 37 -7.12 -0.75 -28.56
C VAL A 37 -8.06 -0.50 -27.39
N PHE A 38 -9.15 0.24 -27.64
CA PHE A 38 -10.13 0.63 -26.63
C PHE A 38 -11.55 0.36 -27.13
N GLU A 39 -12.47 0.07 -26.21
CA GLU A 39 -13.90 -0.05 -26.52
C GLU A 39 -14.60 1.30 -26.32
N SER A 40 -15.28 1.77 -27.36
CA SER A 40 -15.99 3.04 -27.42
C SER A 40 -16.88 3.26 -26.19
N ILE A 41 -17.77 2.33 -25.87
CA ILE A 41 -18.81 2.49 -24.84
C ILE A 41 -18.28 2.55 -23.39
N GLU A 42 -17.03 2.14 -23.15
CA GLU A 42 -16.37 2.23 -21.83
C GLU A 42 -15.32 3.34 -21.77
N THR A 43 -15.02 3.99 -22.90
CA THR A 43 -13.96 4.99 -22.98
C THR A 43 -14.52 6.38 -22.69
N SER A 44 -14.00 7.02 -21.64
CA SER A 44 -14.28 8.42 -21.28
C SER A 44 -13.14 9.33 -21.75
N TYR A 45 -12.01 9.29 -21.04
CA TYR A 45 -10.78 10.01 -21.35
C TYR A 45 -9.69 9.06 -21.82
N LEU A 46 -8.96 9.48 -22.86
CA LEU A 46 -7.71 8.87 -23.28
C LEU A 46 -6.55 9.80 -23.00
N TYR A 47 -5.56 9.27 -22.30
CA TYR A 47 -4.35 9.97 -21.93
C TYR A 47 -3.18 9.45 -22.73
N VAL A 48 -2.24 10.35 -22.99
CA VAL A 48 -0.94 10.07 -23.57
C VAL A 48 0.15 10.41 -22.55
N GLU A 49 1.07 9.47 -22.32
CA GLU A 49 2.26 9.65 -21.49
C GLU A 49 3.49 9.65 -22.40
N LEU A 50 4.11 10.82 -22.56
CA LEU A 50 5.41 10.98 -23.19
C LEU A 50 6.50 10.77 -22.15
N SER A 51 7.44 9.87 -22.42
CA SER A 51 8.68 9.72 -21.65
C SER A 51 9.89 10.06 -22.51
N PHE A 52 10.85 10.78 -21.94
CA PHE A 52 12.14 11.04 -22.59
C PHE A 52 13.28 11.14 -21.56
N TYR A 53 14.49 10.88 -22.02
CA TYR A 53 15.70 11.05 -21.22
C TYR A 53 16.15 12.51 -21.24
N ASN A 54 16.40 13.07 -20.05
CA ASN A 54 17.06 14.36 -19.88
C ASN A 54 18.58 14.16 -19.91
N LYS A 55 19.27 14.67 -20.93
CA LYS A 55 20.73 14.56 -21.03
C LYS A 55 21.48 15.62 -20.21
N LEU A 56 20.78 16.65 -19.74
CA LEU A 56 21.31 17.67 -18.82
C LEU A 56 21.00 17.34 -17.34
N PHE A 57 20.64 16.08 -17.06
CA PHE A 57 20.56 15.56 -15.69
C PHE A 57 21.90 15.77 -14.96
N ASP A 58 21.84 16.20 -13.70
CA ASP A 58 22.96 16.65 -12.86
C ASP A 58 23.77 17.84 -13.40
N VAL A 59 23.34 18.49 -14.50
CA VAL A 59 24.03 19.63 -15.10
C VAL A 59 23.28 20.94 -14.86
N GLU A 60 22.13 21.11 -15.52
CA GLU A 60 21.37 22.36 -15.47
C GLU A 60 19.88 22.15 -15.76
N GLU A 61 19.07 23.11 -15.33
CA GLU A 61 17.64 23.18 -15.62
C GLU A 61 17.42 23.81 -17.00
N TRP A 62 16.42 23.33 -17.73
CA TRP A 62 16.02 23.89 -19.03
C TRP A 62 14.51 23.80 -19.22
N GLU A 63 13.97 24.58 -20.15
CA GLU A 63 12.54 24.62 -20.46
C GLU A 63 12.27 24.09 -21.87
N ALA A 64 11.12 23.44 -22.03
CA ALA A 64 10.63 23.00 -23.34
C ALA A 64 9.12 23.17 -23.46
N GLU A 65 8.70 23.54 -24.68
CA GLU A 65 7.30 23.60 -25.09
C GLU A 65 6.98 22.38 -25.95
N PHE A 66 6.03 21.57 -25.47
CA PHE A 66 5.53 20.41 -26.17
C PHE A 66 4.13 20.68 -26.71
N LEU A 67 3.90 20.31 -27.96
CA LEU A 67 2.59 20.40 -28.58
C LEU A 67 2.08 18.99 -28.91
N LEU A 68 1.05 18.55 -28.20
CA LEU A 68 0.44 17.24 -28.36
C LEU A 68 -0.83 17.39 -29.21
N LYS A 69 -0.90 16.65 -30.32
CA LYS A 69 -2.05 16.65 -31.22
C LYS A 69 -2.61 15.24 -31.35
N CYS A 70 -3.92 15.11 -31.21
CA CYS A 70 -4.63 13.87 -31.54
C CYS A 70 -5.36 14.04 -32.86
N TYR A 71 -5.17 13.10 -33.78
CA TYR A 71 -5.85 13.07 -35.06
C TYR A 71 -6.71 11.82 -35.19
N ARG A 72 -7.88 11.96 -35.80
CA ARG A 72 -8.64 10.85 -36.38
C ARG A 72 -8.20 10.66 -37.83
N LEU A 73 -7.92 9.42 -38.19
CA LEU A 73 -7.52 9.03 -39.53
C LEU A 73 -8.76 8.63 -40.33
N SER A 74 -8.88 9.15 -41.55
CA SER A 74 -9.94 8.77 -42.48
C SER A 74 -9.37 8.00 -43.67
N ASN A 75 -10.21 7.16 -44.31
CA ASN A 75 -9.84 6.32 -45.46
C ASN A 75 -9.27 7.09 -46.68
N ARG A 76 -9.32 8.44 -46.70
CA ARG A 76 -8.82 9.31 -47.78
C ARG A 76 -7.47 9.97 -47.51
N LYS A 77 -6.74 9.56 -46.46
CA LYS A 77 -5.52 10.24 -45.95
C LYS A 77 -5.77 11.64 -45.38
N GLU A 78 -7.03 12.05 -45.24
CA GLU A 78 -7.38 13.28 -44.53
C GLU A 78 -7.29 13.03 -43.03
N ARG A 79 -6.60 13.94 -42.31
CA ARG A 79 -6.44 13.91 -40.86
C ARG A 79 -7.36 14.96 -40.25
N GLU A 80 -8.27 14.53 -39.39
CA GLU A 80 -9.13 15.42 -38.62
C GLU A 80 -8.51 15.64 -37.24
N ILE A 81 -8.32 16.90 -36.84
CA ILE A 81 -7.80 17.22 -35.50
C ILE A 81 -8.91 16.98 -34.48
N VAL A 82 -8.67 16.06 -33.54
CA VAL A 82 -9.55 15.78 -32.42
C VAL A 82 -9.26 16.73 -31.26
N CYS A 83 -7.97 16.95 -30.96
CA CYS A 83 -7.54 17.91 -29.93
C CYS A 83 -6.10 18.38 -30.12
N GLU A 84 -5.78 19.51 -29.48
CA GLU A 84 -4.47 20.13 -29.46
C GLU A 84 -4.18 20.65 -28.04
N ILE A 85 -3.04 20.25 -27.46
CA ILE A 85 -2.65 20.54 -26.08
C ILE A 85 -1.22 21.08 -26.08
N ASN A 86 -1.03 22.29 -25.56
CA ASN A 86 0.29 22.91 -25.38
C ASN A 86 0.74 22.71 -23.92
N VAL A 87 1.96 22.22 -23.72
CA VAL A 87 2.53 21.94 -22.41
C VAL A 87 3.90 22.61 -22.31
N ASN A 88 4.00 23.57 -21.41
CA ASN A 88 5.27 24.18 -21.03
C ASN A 88 5.82 23.46 -19.80
N GLN A 89 6.99 22.83 -19.93
CA GLN A 89 7.58 22.03 -18.87
C GLN A 89 8.98 22.54 -18.53
N VAL A 90 9.18 22.87 -17.26
CA VAL A 90 10.51 23.08 -16.67
C VAL A 90 11.11 21.71 -16.35
N ILE A 91 12.30 21.42 -16.88
CA ILE A 91 12.97 20.13 -16.80
C ILE A 91 14.12 20.24 -15.80
N SER A 92 13.87 19.70 -14.61
CA SER A 92 14.83 19.72 -13.51
C SER A 92 16.05 18.82 -13.80
N PRO A 93 17.26 19.25 -13.40
CA PRO A 93 18.45 18.40 -13.46
C PRO A 93 18.39 17.20 -12.52
N GLN A 94 17.41 17.11 -11.61
CA GLN A 94 17.28 16.01 -10.64
C GLN A 94 16.61 14.74 -11.22
N HIS A 95 16.11 14.79 -12.45
CA HIS A 95 15.40 13.67 -13.07
C HIS A 95 16.03 13.29 -14.41
N ASN A 96 16.55 12.07 -14.51
CA ASN A 96 17.15 11.56 -15.74
C ASN A 96 16.10 11.11 -16.77
N ILE A 97 14.86 10.86 -16.34
CA ILE A 97 13.71 10.57 -17.17
C ILE A 97 12.56 11.51 -16.78
N VAL A 98 12.04 12.23 -17.76
CA VAL A 98 10.91 13.14 -17.60
C VAL A 98 9.67 12.48 -18.20
N ASN A 99 8.51 12.66 -17.57
CA ASN A 99 7.23 12.18 -18.06
C ASN A 99 6.23 13.33 -18.16
N ILE A 100 5.61 13.50 -19.32
CA ILE A 100 4.53 14.46 -19.57
C ILE A 100 3.26 13.66 -19.82
N ARG A 101 2.16 14.05 -19.17
CA ARG A 101 0.89 13.30 -19.20
C ARG A 101 -0.25 14.26 -19.46
N GLU A 102 -0.90 14.07 -20.59
CA GLU A 102 -2.06 14.84 -20.99
C GLU A 102 -3.17 13.90 -21.45
N GLY A 103 -4.42 14.35 -21.39
CA GLY A 103 -5.54 13.54 -21.86
C GLY A 103 -6.68 14.36 -22.39
N TRP A 104 -7.53 13.69 -23.17
CA TRP A 104 -8.68 14.28 -23.82
C TRP A 104 -9.88 13.33 -23.82
N GLY A 105 -11.07 13.88 -23.70
CA GLY A 105 -12.32 13.13 -23.59
C GLY A 105 -13.36 13.91 -22.79
N ASN A 106 -14.31 13.18 -22.22
CA ASN A 106 -15.37 13.74 -21.37
C ASN A 106 -15.77 12.76 -20.25
N ASP A 107 -16.56 13.23 -19.30
CA ASP A 107 -16.91 12.47 -18.08
C ASP A 107 -17.88 11.31 -18.35
N GLU A 108 -18.66 11.36 -19.43
CA GLU A 108 -19.65 10.35 -19.77
C GLU A 108 -19.05 9.31 -20.73
N VAL A 109 -18.86 8.08 -20.25
CA VAL A 109 -18.31 6.97 -21.05
C VAL A 109 -19.12 6.75 -22.33
N GLY A 110 -18.43 6.47 -23.44
CA GLY A 110 -19.10 6.12 -24.70
C GLY A 110 -19.66 7.28 -25.52
N THR A 111 -19.45 8.53 -25.11
CA THR A 111 -20.06 9.68 -25.78
C THR A 111 -19.12 10.49 -26.65
N PHE A 112 -17.81 10.46 -26.38
CA PHE A 112 -16.82 11.24 -27.14
C PHE A 112 -16.07 10.41 -28.19
N TRP A 113 -15.45 9.30 -27.77
CA TRP A 113 -14.61 8.48 -28.64
C TRP A 113 -15.46 7.54 -29.47
N THR A 114 -15.48 7.77 -30.78
CA THR A 114 -16.22 6.93 -31.74
C THR A 114 -15.28 5.97 -32.47
N ARG A 115 -15.81 4.86 -32.98
CA ARG A 115 -15.02 3.86 -33.71
C ARG A 115 -14.14 4.48 -34.80
N GLY A 116 -12.89 4.01 -34.88
CA GLY A 116 -11.95 4.38 -35.93
C GLY A 116 -10.50 4.42 -35.46
N ASP A 117 -9.65 4.81 -36.40
CA ASP A 117 -8.20 4.87 -36.23
C ASP A 117 -7.78 6.28 -35.81
N TYR A 118 -6.91 6.36 -34.81
CA TYR A 118 -6.42 7.61 -34.25
C TYR A 118 -4.91 7.59 -34.09
N VAL A 119 -4.31 8.77 -34.01
CA VAL A 119 -2.88 8.91 -33.73
C VAL A 119 -2.62 10.11 -32.83
N TRP A 120 -1.82 9.89 -31.79
CA TRP A 120 -1.18 10.94 -31.03
C TRP A 120 0.16 11.30 -31.67
N GLU A 121 0.38 12.59 -31.91
CA GLU A 121 1.67 13.14 -32.33
C GLU A 121 2.11 14.18 -31.30
N VAL A 122 3.33 14.06 -30.80
CA VAL A 122 3.95 15.06 -29.92
C VAL A 122 5.00 15.80 -30.71
N TYR A 123 4.95 17.12 -30.68
CA TYR A 123 5.89 18.02 -31.33
C TYR A 123 6.74 18.72 -30.28
N LEU A 124 8.02 18.89 -30.58
CA LEU A 124 8.97 19.67 -29.80
C LEU A 124 9.75 20.55 -30.79
N ASP A 125 9.75 21.86 -30.56
CA ASP A 125 10.35 22.86 -31.47
C ASP A 125 9.82 22.79 -32.92
N GLY A 126 8.55 22.38 -33.08
CA GLY A 126 7.92 22.22 -34.39
C GLY A 126 8.29 20.93 -35.16
N GLU A 127 9.17 20.09 -34.62
CA GLU A 127 9.47 18.76 -35.16
C GLU A 127 8.68 17.66 -34.44
N ILE A 128 8.30 16.59 -35.15
CA ILE A 128 7.67 15.42 -34.52
C ILE A 128 8.67 14.75 -33.59
N PHE A 129 8.34 14.73 -32.31
CA PHE A 129 9.11 14.12 -31.24
C PHE A 129 8.72 12.67 -30.97
N GLY A 130 7.43 12.35 -31.09
CA GLY A 130 6.91 10.99 -30.90
C GLY A 130 5.54 10.82 -31.55
N THR A 131 5.24 9.60 -32.02
CA THR A 131 3.92 9.27 -32.58
C THR A 131 3.44 7.94 -32.03
N LYS A 132 2.13 7.82 -31.77
CA LYS A 132 1.53 6.59 -31.27
C LYS A 132 0.11 6.41 -31.83
N PRO A 133 -0.11 5.42 -32.72
CA PRO A 133 -1.46 5.07 -33.16
C PRO A 133 -2.23 4.35 -32.04
N PHE A 134 -3.55 4.50 -32.06
CA PHE A 134 -4.50 3.76 -31.24
C PHE A 134 -5.84 3.63 -31.97
N TYR A 135 -6.65 2.69 -31.52
CA TYR A 135 -7.85 2.25 -32.21
C TYR A 135 -9.02 2.23 -31.23
N ILE A 136 -10.15 2.77 -31.66
CA ILE A 136 -11.41 2.69 -30.93
C ILE A 136 -12.29 1.71 -31.67
N GLU A 137 -12.71 0.65 -30.99
CA GLU A 137 -13.63 -0.36 -31.51
C GLU A 137 -15.02 -0.21 -30.88
N SER A 138 -16.02 -0.83 -31.50
CA SER A 138 -17.41 -0.75 -31.04
C SER A 138 -18.15 -2.10 -31.13
N GLY A 139 -17.45 -3.19 -30.86
CA GLY A 139 -18.01 -4.55 -30.85
C GLY A 139 -18.84 -4.86 -29.60
N GLY A 140 -18.68 -4.08 -28.52
CA GLY A 140 -19.45 -4.21 -27.28
C GLY A 140 -18.58 -4.54 -26.06
N PRO A 141 -19.14 -4.50 -24.84
CA PRO A 141 -18.35 -4.58 -23.63
C PRO A 141 -17.86 -6.01 -23.41
N VAL A 142 -16.54 -6.18 -23.26
CA VAL A 142 -15.95 -7.45 -22.82
C VAL A 142 -16.19 -7.61 -21.31
N THR A 143 -16.74 -8.76 -20.91
CA THR A 143 -17.02 -9.11 -19.51
C THR A 143 -16.44 -10.49 -19.20
N PRO A 144 -16.29 -10.87 -17.91
CA PRO A 144 -15.80 -12.22 -17.58
C PRO A 144 -16.68 -13.38 -18.08
N GLN A 145 -17.94 -13.11 -18.43
CA GLN A 145 -18.92 -14.11 -18.88
C GLN A 145 -19.23 -14.02 -20.39
N ASN A 146 -18.86 -12.93 -21.06
CA ASN A 146 -19.21 -12.70 -22.47
C ASN A 146 -18.13 -11.86 -23.17
N ASN A 147 -17.65 -12.35 -24.30
CA ASN A 147 -16.78 -11.61 -25.21
C ASN A 147 -17.50 -11.46 -26.57
N PRO A 148 -17.94 -10.26 -26.95
CA PRO A 148 -18.67 -10.08 -28.21
C PRO A 148 -17.76 -10.14 -29.44
N TYR A 149 -16.44 -10.00 -29.29
CA TYR A 149 -15.51 -9.92 -30.41
C TYR A 149 -15.16 -11.28 -31.01
N PHE A 150 -14.99 -12.28 -30.15
CA PHE A 150 -14.58 -13.61 -30.59
C PHE A 150 -14.93 -14.71 -29.58
N GLU A 151 -15.10 -15.93 -30.09
CA GLU A 151 -15.22 -17.14 -29.29
C GLU A 151 -13.87 -17.89 -29.28
N MET A 152 -13.26 -18.01 -28.09
CA MET A 152 -11.98 -18.70 -27.94
C MET A 152 -12.14 -20.20 -28.18
N GLN A 153 -11.31 -20.76 -29.05
CA GLN A 153 -11.33 -22.18 -29.42
C GLN A 153 -10.27 -22.96 -28.63
N THR A 154 -8.99 -22.60 -28.76
CA THR A 154 -7.89 -23.33 -28.09
C THR A 154 -6.75 -22.40 -27.69
N ILE A 155 -6.07 -22.77 -26.60
CA ILE A 155 -4.77 -22.24 -26.24
C ILE A 155 -3.82 -23.41 -26.06
N LYS A 156 -2.73 -23.44 -26.81
CA LYS A 156 -1.71 -24.50 -26.70
C LYS A 156 -0.34 -23.89 -26.48
N LEU A 157 0.50 -24.60 -25.74
CA LEU A 157 1.86 -24.17 -25.47
C LEU A 157 2.86 -25.11 -26.12
N TYR A 158 3.90 -24.56 -26.75
CA TYR A 158 4.99 -25.34 -27.34
C TYR A 158 6.35 -24.69 -27.06
N GLU A 159 7.43 -25.47 -27.21
CA GLU A 159 8.79 -24.97 -27.03
C GLU A 159 9.39 -24.60 -28.39
N GLY A 160 10.22 -23.55 -28.43
CA GLY A 160 10.88 -23.14 -29.65
C GLY A 160 12.05 -22.18 -29.45
N THR A 161 12.61 -21.73 -30.56
CA THR A 161 13.62 -20.66 -30.61
C THR A 161 12.96 -19.28 -30.65
N GLN A 162 13.76 -18.21 -30.65
CA GLN A 162 13.26 -16.84 -30.82
C GLN A 162 12.44 -16.65 -32.11
N ASP A 163 12.72 -17.43 -33.16
CA ASP A 163 11.99 -17.37 -34.44
C ASP A 163 10.70 -18.21 -34.47
N GLY A 164 10.37 -18.91 -33.38
CA GLY A 164 9.21 -19.81 -33.33
C GLY A 164 9.49 -21.18 -33.95
N VAL A 165 8.40 -21.90 -34.26
CA VAL A 165 8.41 -23.23 -34.89
C VAL A 165 7.28 -23.29 -35.91
N GLU A 166 7.60 -23.79 -37.11
CA GLU A 166 6.61 -24.05 -38.17
C GLU A 166 5.48 -24.95 -37.66
N GLU A 167 4.24 -24.66 -38.06
CA GLU A 167 3.02 -25.30 -37.53
C GLU A 167 3.10 -26.83 -37.54
N GLU A 168 3.53 -27.41 -38.66
CA GLU A 168 3.67 -28.87 -38.85
C GLU A 168 4.66 -29.53 -37.87
N ASN A 169 5.57 -28.75 -37.28
CA ASN A 169 6.64 -29.21 -36.40
C ASN A 169 6.39 -28.84 -34.92
N ARG A 170 5.28 -28.17 -34.59
CA ARG A 170 4.97 -27.78 -33.22
C ARG A 170 4.66 -29.02 -32.37
N ILE A 171 5.39 -29.17 -31.27
CA ILE A 171 5.11 -30.19 -30.26
C ILE A 171 4.57 -29.50 -29.03
N TYR A 172 3.31 -29.79 -28.70
CA TYR A 172 2.64 -29.15 -27.58
C TYR A 172 2.93 -29.86 -26.26
N HIS A 173 3.19 -29.06 -25.23
CA HIS A 173 3.64 -29.51 -23.92
C HIS A 173 2.76 -28.97 -22.81
N LYS A 174 2.43 -29.84 -21.84
CA LYS A 174 1.85 -29.45 -20.55
C LYS A 174 2.92 -29.21 -19.49
N GLN A 175 4.11 -29.76 -19.70
CA GLN A 175 5.30 -29.54 -18.86
C GLN A 175 6.53 -29.28 -19.74
N PHE A 176 7.28 -28.25 -19.39
CA PHE A 176 8.49 -27.80 -20.06
C PHE A 176 9.73 -28.26 -19.29
N SER A 177 10.85 -28.46 -19.98
CA SER A 177 12.12 -28.80 -19.34
C SER A 177 12.88 -27.54 -18.91
N ALA A 178 13.12 -27.35 -17.62
CA ALA A 178 13.93 -26.24 -17.09
C ALA A 178 15.32 -26.18 -17.74
N ALA A 179 15.92 -27.35 -18.00
CA ALA A 179 17.28 -27.45 -18.54
C ALA A 179 17.36 -27.20 -20.05
N GLU A 180 16.26 -27.36 -20.78
CA GLU A 180 16.28 -27.37 -22.24
C GLU A 180 15.43 -26.28 -22.89
N SER A 181 14.37 -25.81 -22.22
CA SER A 181 13.41 -24.85 -22.78
C SER A 181 14.06 -23.48 -22.96
N LYS A 182 13.90 -22.93 -24.16
CA LYS A 182 14.34 -21.57 -24.51
C LYS A 182 13.17 -20.60 -24.45
N TYR A 183 12.28 -20.71 -25.44
CA TYR A 183 11.03 -19.94 -25.51
C TYR A 183 9.85 -20.88 -25.30
N ILE A 184 8.93 -20.42 -24.46
CA ILE A 184 7.60 -21.00 -24.35
C ILE A 184 6.69 -20.13 -25.22
N TRP A 185 6.17 -20.74 -26.26
CA TRP A 185 5.27 -20.12 -27.22
C TRP A 185 3.83 -20.48 -26.91
N VAL A 186 2.95 -19.51 -27.12
CA VAL A 186 1.50 -19.60 -27.01
C VAL A 186 0.92 -19.59 -28.42
N GLU A 187 0.08 -20.56 -28.72
CA GLU A 187 -0.79 -20.59 -29.89
C GLU A 187 -2.22 -20.35 -29.40
N PHE A 188 -2.78 -19.18 -29.72
CA PHE A 188 -4.12 -18.75 -29.32
C PHE A 188 -5.04 -18.73 -30.54
N ASN A 189 -6.02 -19.63 -30.57
CA ASN A 189 -6.99 -19.76 -31.67
C ASN A 189 -8.38 -19.33 -31.22
N PHE A 190 -9.07 -18.55 -32.04
CA PHE A 190 -10.45 -18.12 -31.81
C PHE A 190 -11.25 -17.98 -33.11
N GLU A 191 -12.57 -18.01 -32.96
CA GLU A 191 -13.54 -17.74 -34.02
C GLU A 191 -13.97 -16.26 -33.95
N ASN A 192 -13.97 -15.59 -35.09
CA ASN A 192 -14.40 -14.19 -35.20
C ASN A 192 -15.93 -14.08 -35.09
N LEU A 193 -16.40 -13.16 -34.25
CA LEU A 193 -17.84 -12.88 -34.08
C LEU A 193 -18.24 -11.50 -34.62
N GLN A 194 -17.29 -10.71 -35.14
CA GLN A 194 -17.54 -9.36 -35.63
C GLN A 194 -17.87 -9.36 -37.12
N GLU A 195 -18.88 -8.57 -37.50
CA GLU A 195 -19.27 -8.37 -38.91
C GLU A 195 -18.37 -7.36 -39.65
N ASP A 196 -17.62 -6.54 -38.91
CA ASP A 196 -16.68 -5.57 -39.48
C ASP A 196 -15.25 -5.84 -38.97
N ASP A 197 -14.25 -5.32 -39.69
CA ASP A 197 -12.85 -5.36 -39.26
C ASP A 197 -12.64 -4.75 -37.87
N PHE A 198 -11.77 -5.34 -37.06
CA PHE A 198 -11.39 -4.78 -35.77
C PHE A 198 -9.92 -5.08 -35.43
N TYR A 199 -9.31 -4.24 -34.60
CA TYR A 199 -7.99 -4.51 -34.05
C TYR A 199 -8.10 -5.36 -32.78
N CYS A 200 -7.41 -6.49 -32.77
CA CYS A 200 -7.28 -7.38 -31.62
C CYS A 200 -5.92 -7.18 -30.94
N GLU A 201 -5.91 -6.61 -29.73
CA GLU A 201 -4.73 -6.52 -28.87
C GLU A 201 -4.81 -7.52 -27.71
N LEU A 202 -3.99 -8.57 -27.76
CA LEU A 202 -3.88 -9.58 -26.70
C LEU A 202 -2.62 -9.37 -25.88
N THR A 203 -2.79 -9.34 -24.56
CA THR A 203 -1.66 -9.36 -23.62
C THR A 203 -1.54 -10.74 -22.99
N PHE A 204 -0.33 -11.31 -23.03
CA PHE A 204 0.01 -12.60 -22.45
C PHE A 204 0.96 -12.37 -21.28
N ASN A 205 0.49 -12.64 -20.06
CA ASN A 205 1.30 -12.51 -18.85
C ASN A 205 1.64 -13.89 -18.28
N ILE A 206 2.92 -14.14 -18.04
CA ILE A 206 3.40 -15.37 -17.41
C ILE A 206 3.79 -15.07 -15.97
N TYR A 207 3.13 -15.73 -15.02
CA TYR A 207 3.44 -15.67 -13.60
C TYR A 207 4.05 -16.98 -13.11
N ASN A 208 4.89 -16.93 -12.08
CA ASN A 208 5.27 -18.12 -11.33
C ASN A 208 4.31 -18.36 -10.13
N GLU A 209 4.54 -19.44 -9.39
CA GLU A 209 3.79 -19.82 -8.19
C GLU A 209 3.70 -18.75 -7.10
N THR A 210 4.66 -17.82 -7.03
CA THR A 210 4.65 -16.68 -6.09
C THR A 210 3.93 -15.45 -6.65
N ARG A 211 3.19 -15.57 -7.75
CA ARG A 211 2.55 -14.47 -8.49
C ARG A 211 3.52 -13.37 -8.96
N GLN A 212 4.80 -13.69 -9.12
CA GLN A 212 5.76 -12.78 -9.73
C GLN A 212 5.60 -12.84 -11.26
N LEU A 213 5.40 -11.69 -11.91
CA LEU A 213 5.39 -11.59 -13.37
C LEU A 213 6.79 -11.94 -13.91
N LYS A 214 6.88 -13.03 -14.67
CA LYS A 214 8.10 -13.54 -15.29
C LYS A 214 8.27 -13.08 -16.71
N GLY A 215 7.18 -12.88 -17.43
CA GLY A 215 7.18 -12.41 -18.81
C GLY A 215 5.86 -11.77 -19.17
N GLN A 216 5.93 -10.79 -20.07
CA GLN A 216 4.76 -10.16 -20.67
C GLN A 216 5.06 -9.95 -22.14
N THR A 217 4.11 -10.34 -22.99
CA THR A 217 4.11 -10.03 -24.42
C THR A 217 2.76 -9.44 -24.81
N ILE A 218 2.74 -8.62 -25.86
CA ILE A 218 1.54 -7.97 -26.37
C ILE A 218 1.53 -8.16 -27.87
N GLU A 219 0.48 -8.78 -28.39
CA GLU A 219 0.28 -8.99 -29.83
C GLU A 219 -0.87 -8.14 -30.31
N LEU A 220 -0.65 -7.37 -31.38
CA LEU A 220 -1.68 -6.56 -32.04
C LEU A 220 -1.86 -7.08 -33.47
N LYS A 221 -3.08 -7.52 -33.80
CA LYS A 221 -3.45 -7.99 -35.14
C LYS A 221 -4.75 -7.31 -35.59
N LYS A 222 -4.80 -6.81 -36.83
CA LYS A 222 -6.07 -6.41 -37.47
C LYS A 222 -6.75 -7.68 -37.97
N ILE A 223 -7.99 -7.90 -37.54
CA ILE A 223 -8.83 -9.01 -38.00
C ILE A 223 -9.76 -8.45 -39.07
N GLU A 224 -9.71 -9.04 -40.26
CA GLU A 224 -10.60 -8.67 -41.37
C GLU A 224 -11.94 -9.41 -41.21
N GLN A 225 -13.03 -8.79 -41.66
CA GLN A 225 -14.39 -9.34 -41.55
C GLN A 225 -14.59 -10.72 -42.20
N ASP A 226 -13.70 -11.15 -43.11
CA ASP A 226 -13.76 -12.44 -43.81
C ASP A 226 -12.86 -13.52 -43.19
N GLU A 227 -12.13 -13.20 -42.11
CA GLU A 227 -11.38 -14.18 -41.32
C GLU A 227 -12.30 -14.81 -40.27
N ASP A 228 -12.79 -16.04 -40.52
CA ASP A 228 -13.61 -16.78 -39.56
C ASP A 228 -12.77 -17.35 -38.39
N PHE A 229 -11.56 -17.85 -38.67
CA PHE A 229 -10.68 -18.50 -37.70
C PHE A 229 -9.32 -17.82 -37.65
N ILE A 230 -8.93 -17.37 -36.46
CA ILE A 230 -7.72 -16.58 -36.27
C ILE A 230 -6.77 -17.34 -35.35
N GLU A 231 -5.52 -17.43 -35.80
CA GLU A 231 -4.37 -17.79 -34.98
C GLU A 231 -3.58 -16.53 -34.59
N ILE A 232 -3.26 -16.40 -33.30
CA ILE A 232 -2.29 -15.45 -32.74
C ILE A 232 -1.23 -16.24 -31.98
N ILE A 233 0.03 -16.00 -32.31
CA ILE A 233 1.16 -16.67 -31.68
C ILE A 233 1.98 -15.65 -30.89
N SER A 234 2.37 -15.99 -29.65
CA SER A 234 3.26 -15.14 -28.85
C SER A 234 4.26 -15.95 -28.03
N GLY A 235 5.52 -15.53 -27.99
CA GLY A 235 6.60 -16.29 -27.36
C GLY A 235 7.36 -15.49 -26.31
N TYR A 236 7.60 -16.09 -25.15
CA TYR A 236 8.46 -15.52 -24.11
C TYR A 236 9.59 -16.47 -23.74
N GLY A 237 10.79 -15.93 -23.56
CA GLY A 237 11.95 -16.72 -23.18
C GLY A 237 13.28 -16.09 -23.55
N SER A 238 14.28 -16.95 -23.69
CA SER A 238 15.66 -16.58 -24.04
C SER A 238 16.29 -17.70 -24.86
N ASP A 239 17.22 -17.36 -25.75
CA ASP A 239 18.01 -18.37 -26.50
C ASP A 239 18.94 -19.21 -25.61
N VAL A 240 19.10 -18.81 -24.35
CA VAL A 240 19.93 -19.49 -23.36
C VAL A 240 19.12 -20.56 -22.64
N LYS A 241 19.51 -21.83 -22.83
CA LYS A 241 18.97 -22.96 -22.07
C LYS A 241 19.21 -22.78 -20.56
N GLY A 242 18.24 -23.15 -19.74
CA GLY A 242 18.34 -23.02 -18.28
C GLY A 242 17.85 -21.69 -17.72
N SER A 243 17.27 -20.81 -18.55
CA SER A 243 16.65 -19.54 -18.08
C SER A 243 15.35 -19.75 -17.31
N TRP A 244 14.67 -20.87 -17.53
CA TRP A 244 13.44 -21.24 -16.84
C TRP A 244 13.73 -21.98 -15.55
N ILE A 245 13.22 -21.46 -14.44
CA ILE A 245 13.36 -22.08 -13.12
C ILE A 245 12.26 -23.13 -12.95
N ALA A 246 12.60 -24.29 -12.42
CA ALA A 246 11.61 -25.33 -12.15
C ALA A 246 10.54 -24.82 -11.15
N GLY A 247 9.28 -25.11 -11.42
CA GLY A 247 8.14 -24.67 -10.61
C GLY A 247 6.85 -24.60 -11.43
N HIS A 248 5.78 -24.14 -10.78
CA HIS A 248 4.49 -23.93 -11.42
C HIS A 248 4.37 -22.52 -11.99
N TYR A 249 3.78 -22.43 -13.17
CA TYR A 249 3.56 -21.19 -13.88
C TYR A 249 2.11 -21.06 -14.34
N THR A 250 1.72 -19.83 -14.60
CA THR A 250 0.38 -19.50 -15.07
C THR A 250 0.50 -18.47 -16.18
N LEU A 251 -0.05 -18.78 -17.35
CA LEU A 251 -0.27 -17.85 -18.43
C LEU A 251 -1.66 -17.22 -18.29
N GLU A 252 -1.73 -15.90 -18.21
CA GLU A 252 -2.96 -15.12 -18.26
C GLU A 252 -3.07 -14.46 -19.65
N VAL A 253 -4.23 -14.59 -20.30
CA VAL A 253 -4.55 -13.92 -21.56
C VAL A 253 -5.56 -12.81 -21.29
N ILE A 254 -5.23 -11.59 -21.71
CA ILE A 254 -6.02 -10.39 -21.45
C ILE A 254 -6.38 -9.73 -22.78
N PHE A 255 -7.66 -9.36 -22.92
CA PHE A 255 -8.20 -8.61 -24.05
C PHE A 255 -9.09 -7.48 -23.52
N MET A 256 -8.96 -6.26 -24.06
CA MET A 256 -9.72 -5.09 -23.60
C MET A 256 -9.67 -4.88 -22.07
N ASP A 257 -8.50 -5.10 -21.45
CA ASP A 257 -8.31 -5.04 -20.00
C ASP A 257 -9.15 -6.04 -19.17
N ARG A 258 -9.64 -7.11 -19.81
CA ARG A 258 -10.32 -8.22 -19.17
C ARG A 258 -9.50 -9.48 -19.31
N LEU A 259 -9.32 -10.18 -18.20
CA LEU A 259 -8.78 -11.53 -18.19
C LEU A 259 -9.78 -12.46 -18.88
N ILE A 260 -9.40 -13.02 -20.03
CA ILE A 260 -10.26 -13.89 -20.83
C ILE A 260 -9.90 -15.37 -20.70
N ALA A 261 -8.65 -15.70 -20.36
CA ALA A 261 -8.24 -17.09 -20.14
C ALA A 261 -7.06 -17.21 -19.17
N ILE A 262 -7.01 -18.34 -18.45
CA ILE A 262 -5.85 -18.75 -17.66
C ILE A 262 -5.43 -20.15 -18.05
N VAL A 263 -4.12 -20.34 -18.25
CA VAL A 263 -3.51 -21.60 -18.63
C VAL A 263 -2.35 -21.93 -17.67
N PRO A 264 -2.50 -22.86 -16.72
CA PRO A 264 -1.38 -23.36 -15.94
C PRO A 264 -0.43 -24.19 -16.80
N PHE A 265 0.86 -24.13 -16.49
CA PHE A 265 1.84 -25.08 -17.01
C PHE A 265 2.96 -25.29 -15.98
N GLU A 266 3.69 -26.39 -16.10
CA GLU A 266 4.82 -26.69 -15.22
C GLU A 266 6.14 -26.56 -15.97
N VAL A 267 7.18 -26.06 -15.30
CA VAL A 267 8.55 -26.22 -15.73
C VAL A 267 9.21 -27.22 -14.79
N GLY A 268 9.63 -28.37 -15.28
CA GLY A 268 10.28 -29.41 -14.48
C GLY A 268 11.52 -30.00 -15.16
N LYS A 269 11.80 -31.27 -14.91
CA LYS A 269 13.08 -31.89 -15.35
C LYS A 269 13.09 -32.31 -16.83
N LYS A 270 11.92 -32.48 -17.44
CA LYS A 270 11.75 -33.05 -18.78
C LYS A 270 10.46 -32.53 -19.39
N PHE A 271 10.41 -32.56 -20.72
CA PHE A 271 9.17 -32.25 -21.45
C PHE A 271 8.12 -33.34 -21.22
N VAL A 272 6.86 -32.93 -21.06
CA VAL A 272 5.71 -33.83 -21.11
C VAL A 272 4.73 -33.29 -22.13
N THR A 273 4.48 -34.08 -23.17
CA THR A 273 3.53 -33.74 -24.23
C THR A 273 2.10 -33.78 -23.71
N GLY A 274 1.27 -32.91 -24.26
CA GLY A 274 -0.15 -32.81 -23.91
C GLY A 274 -0.66 -31.38 -24.02
N ASN A 275 -1.97 -31.25 -24.09
CA ASN A 275 -2.63 -29.96 -24.08
C ASN A 275 -2.75 -29.45 -22.64
N THR A 276 -2.59 -28.14 -22.47
CA THR A 276 -2.83 -27.47 -21.21
C THR A 276 -4.33 -27.33 -20.94
N VAL A 277 -4.73 -27.45 -19.68
CA VAL A 277 -6.12 -27.22 -19.27
C VAL A 277 -6.37 -25.72 -19.32
N ILE A 278 -7.47 -25.30 -19.96
CA ILE A 278 -7.87 -23.90 -20.04
C ILE A 278 -8.94 -23.66 -18.98
N TYR A 279 -8.72 -22.69 -18.10
CA TYR A 279 -9.73 -22.28 -17.13
C TYR A 279 -10.44 -21.02 -17.63
N PRO A 280 -11.79 -21.04 -17.78
CA PRO A 280 -12.53 -19.81 -18.00
C PRO A 280 -12.42 -18.89 -16.77
N PRO A 281 -12.51 -17.55 -16.93
CA PRO A 281 -12.28 -16.57 -15.87
C PRO A 281 -13.12 -16.80 -14.61
N SER A 282 -14.33 -17.35 -14.76
CA SER A 282 -15.25 -17.69 -13.67
C SER A 282 -14.72 -18.75 -12.70
N SER A 283 -13.86 -19.67 -13.15
CA SER A 283 -13.32 -20.78 -12.35
C SER A 283 -12.34 -20.32 -11.26
N PHE A 284 -11.74 -19.15 -11.46
CA PHE A 284 -10.76 -18.57 -10.54
C PHE A 284 -11.42 -17.69 -9.47
N LEU A 285 -12.57 -17.07 -9.79
CA LEU A 285 -13.37 -16.30 -8.82
C LEU A 285 -14.01 -17.19 -7.75
N THR A 286 -14.17 -18.49 -8.01
CA THR A 286 -14.63 -19.51 -7.06
C THR A 286 -13.49 -20.20 -6.30
N GLY A 287 -12.25 -19.68 -6.35
CA GLY A 287 -11.13 -20.18 -5.53
C GLY A 287 -10.57 -21.57 -5.88
N ARG A 288 -10.94 -22.16 -7.02
CA ARG A 288 -10.58 -23.56 -7.35
C ARG A 288 -9.19 -23.78 -7.95
N ALA A 289 -8.40 -22.74 -8.22
CA ALA A 289 -7.28 -22.86 -9.15
C ALA A 289 -5.86 -22.62 -8.57
N TYR A 290 -5.69 -22.81 -7.26
CA TYR A 290 -4.37 -23.09 -6.67
C TYR A 290 -4.37 -24.37 -5.82
N SER A 291 -5.11 -25.40 -6.26
CA SER A 291 -4.80 -26.77 -5.85
C SER A 291 -3.70 -27.33 -6.78
N ASN A 292 -2.61 -27.74 -6.14
CA ASN A 292 -1.40 -28.32 -6.71
C ASN A 292 -1.70 -29.41 -7.79
N PRO A 293 -1.14 -29.36 -9.02
CA PRO A 293 -1.39 -30.37 -10.05
C PRO A 293 -0.64 -31.70 -9.80
N ALA A 294 0.00 -31.87 -8.64
CA ALA A 294 0.66 -33.10 -8.20
C ALA A 294 -0.22 -33.99 -7.27
N LYS A 295 -1.54 -33.80 -7.27
CA LYS A 295 -2.51 -34.74 -6.65
C LYS A 295 -3.64 -35.10 -7.60
N GLU A 296 -3.29 -35.53 -8.80
CA GLU A 296 -4.16 -36.41 -9.60
C GLU A 296 -3.48 -37.78 -9.72
N ASN A 297 -3.33 -38.43 -8.56
CA ASN A 297 -3.45 -39.88 -8.48
C ASN A 297 -4.60 -40.11 -7.51
N GLU A 298 -5.71 -40.59 -8.06
CA GLU A 298 -6.80 -41.30 -7.40
C GLU A 298 -6.76 -41.35 -5.87
N GLU A 299 -7.30 -40.33 -5.22
CA GLU A 299 -8.19 -40.52 -4.07
C GLU A 299 -9.39 -39.62 -4.36
N SER A 300 -10.56 -40.23 -4.60
CA SER A 300 -11.82 -39.54 -4.38
C SER A 300 -11.71 -38.79 -3.06
N GLU A 301 -11.89 -37.47 -3.04
CA GLU A 301 -12.22 -36.79 -1.79
C GLU A 301 -13.49 -37.48 -1.28
N GLU A 302 -13.33 -38.39 -0.32
CA GLU A 302 -14.45 -38.81 0.49
C GLU A 302 -15.06 -37.52 1.03
N GLU A 303 -16.30 -37.20 0.62
CA GLU A 303 -17.03 -36.08 1.20
C GLU A 303 -16.93 -36.22 2.73
N GLU A 304 -16.25 -35.26 3.37
CA GLU A 304 -16.03 -35.25 4.82
C GLU A 304 -17.40 -35.42 5.49
N THR A 305 -17.63 -36.49 6.24
CA THR A 305 -18.95 -36.78 6.84
C THR A 305 -19.27 -35.80 7.98
N TYR A 306 -20.57 -35.66 8.30
CA TYR A 306 -21.01 -34.86 9.46
C TYR A 306 -20.27 -35.26 10.75
N GLU A 307 -20.10 -36.57 10.96
CA GLU A 307 -19.39 -37.14 12.11
C GLU A 307 -17.92 -36.71 12.14
N GLN A 308 -17.24 -36.69 10.99
CA GLN A 308 -15.84 -36.24 10.87
C GLN A 308 -15.70 -34.74 11.18
N VAL A 309 -16.62 -33.89 10.70
CA VAL A 309 -16.63 -32.45 11.01
C VAL A 309 -16.84 -32.21 12.51
N VAL A 310 -17.79 -32.93 13.11
CA VAL A 310 -18.07 -32.88 14.56
C VAL A 310 -16.88 -33.38 15.38
N GLU A 311 -16.24 -34.47 14.95
CA GLU A 311 -15.03 -34.99 15.58
C GLU A 311 -13.89 -33.97 15.53
N ARG A 312 -13.71 -33.30 14.39
CA ARG A 312 -12.72 -32.23 14.23
C ARG A 312 -12.99 -31.04 15.16
N LEU A 313 -14.25 -30.63 15.31
CA LEU A 313 -14.66 -29.61 16.28
C LEU A 313 -14.32 -30.04 17.72
N ASN A 314 -14.58 -31.30 18.06
CA ASN A 314 -14.27 -31.84 19.39
C ASN A 314 -12.76 -31.89 19.66
N ASN A 315 -11.98 -32.19 18.62
CA ASN A 315 -10.52 -32.30 18.67
C ASN A 315 -9.78 -30.96 18.71
N LEU A 316 -10.47 -29.82 18.53
CA LEU A 316 -9.85 -28.51 18.77
C LEU A 316 -9.29 -28.43 20.19
N ILE A 317 -8.26 -27.63 20.40
CA ILE A 317 -7.70 -27.49 21.75
C ILE A 317 -8.61 -26.56 22.57
N GLY A 318 -8.86 -26.92 23.83
CA GLY A 318 -9.64 -26.10 24.76
C GLY A 318 -11.11 -25.86 24.37
N LEU A 319 -11.61 -24.66 24.69
CA LEU A 319 -12.95 -24.16 24.32
C LEU A 319 -14.11 -25.08 24.75
N LYS A 320 -13.98 -25.80 25.86
CA LYS A 320 -14.94 -26.84 26.28
C LYS A 320 -16.38 -26.34 26.36
N ASP A 321 -16.59 -25.21 27.04
CA ASP A 321 -17.93 -24.64 27.21
C ASP A 321 -18.49 -24.12 25.88
N LEU A 322 -17.64 -23.53 25.04
CA LEU A 322 -18.03 -23.08 23.70
C LEU A 322 -18.46 -24.26 22.81
N LYS A 323 -17.66 -25.33 22.76
CA LYS A 323 -17.99 -26.54 22.00
C LYS A 323 -19.30 -27.17 22.46
N LYS A 324 -19.52 -27.24 23.78
CA LYS A 324 -20.78 -27.71 24.34
C LYS A 324 -21.95 -26.85 23.85
N ARG A 325 -21.82 -25.52 23.88
CA ARG A 325 -22.87 -24.62 23.37
C ARG A 325 -23.10 -24.78 21.87
N ILE A 326 -22.06 -25.05 21.07
CA ILE A 326 -22.20 -25.35 19.64
C ILE A 326 -22.95 -26.67 19.44
N HIS A 327 -22.63 -27.71 20.22
CA HIS A 327 -23.36 -28.99 20.20
C HIS A 327 -24.83 -28.85 20.59
N ASP A 328 -25.11 -28.11 21.68
CA ASP A 328 -26.47 -27.86 22.14
C ASP A 328 -27.28 -27.12 21.05
N TYR A 329 -26.66 -26.15 20.38
CA TYR A 329 -27.29 -25.37 19.31
C TYR A 329 -27.50 -26.19 18.02
N THR A 330 -26.51 -26.98 17.59
CA THR A 330 -26.65 -27.87 16.42
C THR A 330 -27.70 -28.96 16.63
N SER A 331 -27.75 -29.53 17.85
CA SER A 331 -28.80 -30.47 18.26
C SER A 331 -30.19 -29.83 18.22
N TYR A 332 -30.30 -28.56 18.63
CA TYR A 332 -31.54 -27.80 18.55
C TYR A 332 -31.99 -27.56 17.10
N LEU A 333 -31.06 -27.26 16.18
CA LEU A 333 -31.37 -27.13 14.75
C LEU A 333 -31.89 -28.45 14.17
N GLN A 334 -31.20 -29.57 14.43
CA GLN A 334 -31.64 -30.91 14.03
C GLN A 334 -33.03 -31.25 14.57
N PHE A 335 -33.27 -31.00 15.86
CA PHE A 335 -34.59 -31.19 16.49
C PHE A 335 -35.67 -30.40 15.77
N THR A 336 -35.39 -29.16 15.39
CA THR A 336 -36.36 -28.30 14.71
C THR A 336 -36.63 -28.77 13.28
N GLN A 337 -35.61 -29.24 12.54
CA GLN A 337 -35.79 -29.87 11.23
C GLN A 337 -36.70 -31.11 11.30
N ILE A 338 -36.45 -32.01 12.26
CA ILE A 338 -37.28 -33.21 12.47
C ILE A 338 -38.75 -32.83 12.76
N ARG A 339 -38.99 -31.71 13.47
CA ARG A 339 -40.34 -31.22 13.73
C ARG A 339 -41.01 -30.67 12.47
N GLN A 340 -40.27 -29.93 11.64
CA GLN A 340 -40.75 -29.43 10.35
C GLN A 340 -41.09 -30.58 9.39
N GLU A 341 -40.22 -31.60 9.28
CA GLU A 341 -40.47 -32.81 8.50
C GLU A 341 -41.74 -33.55 8.93
N LYS A 342 -42.01 -33.57 10.24
CA LYS A 342 -43.23 -34.15 10.82
C LYS A 342 -44.47 -33.25 10.70
N GLY A 343 -44.37 -32.12 10.00
CA GLY A 343 -45.48 -31.21 9.73
C GLY A 343 -45.97 -30.43 10.96
N LEU A 344 -45.15 -30.33 12.02
CA LEU A 344 -45.46 -29.46 13.16
C LEU A 344 -45.27 -28.01 12.75
N LYS A 345 -46.16 -27.13 13.24
CA LYS A 345 -46.03 -25.68 13.03
C LYS A 345 -44.79 -25.17 13.75
N GLU A 346 -43.76 -24.86 12.99
CA GLU A 346 -42.56 -24.14 13.38
C GLU A 346 -42.42 -22.90 12.49
N ASP A 347 -41.64 -21.92 12.93
CA ASP A 347 -41.28 -20.80 12.05
C ASP A 347 -40.57 -21.36 10.81
N LYS A 348 -40.93 -20.82 9.63
CA LYS A 348 -40.49 -21.35 8.34
C LYS A 348 -38.98 -21.25 8.12
N ASN A 349 -38.29 -20.35 8.83
CA ASN A 349 -36.87 -20.10 8.66
C ASN A 349 -36.13 -20.37 9.98
N LEU A 350 -35.21 -21.34 9.96
CA LEU A 350 -34.27 -21.57 11.05
C LEU A 350 -33.28 -20.40 11.11
N ASN A 351 -33.07 -19.82 12.30
CA ASN A 351 -32.10 -18.74 12.45
C ASN A 351 -30.67 -19.32 12.51
N LEU A 352 -29.90 -19.08 11.45
CA LEU A 352 -28.50 -19.52 11.29
C LEU A 352 -27.48 -18.42 11.62
N HIS A 353 -27.93 -17.23 12.02
CA HIS A 353 -27.08 -16.06 12.18
C HIS A 353 -26.50 -15.99 13.60
N LEU A 354 -25.19 -15.73 13.69
CA LEU A 354 -24.42 -15.85 14.93
C LEU A 354 -23.63 -14.57 15.24
N ILE A 355 -23.35 -14.36 16.53
CA ILE A 355 -22.38 -13.35 16.98
C ILE A 355 -21.22 -14.04 17.68
N PHE A 356 -19.99 -13.77 17.25
CA PHE A 356 -18.77 -14.28 17.85
C PHE A 356 -18.04 -13.15 18.58
N LYS A 357 -17.93 -13.24 19.91
CA LYS A 357 -17.25 -12.25 20.75
C LYS A 357 -16.00 -12.83 21.39
N GLY A 358 -14.88 -12.13 21.32
CA GLY A 358 -13.69 -12.49 22.07
C GLY A 358 -12.40 -11.92 21.49
N ASN A 359 -11.32 -12.05 22.25
CA ASN A 359 -9.98 -11.57 21.91
C ASN A 359 -9.45 -12.16 20.59
N PRO A 360 -8.43 -11.56 19.95
CA PRO A 360 -7.89 -12.07 18.71
C PRO A 360 -7.16 -13.41 18.92
N GLY A 361 -7.18 -14.28 17.90
CA GLY A 361 -6.50 -15.57 17.96
C GLY A 361 -7.17 -16.64 18.84
N THR A 362 -8.44 -16.47 19.22
CA THR A 362 -9.25 -17.45 19.97
C THR A 362 -9.97 -18.49 19.09
N GLY A 363 -9.82 -18.43 17.76
CA GLY A 363 -10.36 -19.43 16.83
C GLY A 363 -11.72 -19.08 16.18
N LYS A 364 -12.15 -17.81 16.23
CA LYS A 364 -13.44 -17.34 15.65
C LYS A 364 -13.64 -17.78 14.18
N THR A 365 -12.70 -17.44 13.30
CA THR A 365 -12.76 -17.80 11.86
C THR A 365 -12.75 -19.32 11.65
N THR A 366 -11.95 -20.05 12.44
CA THR A 366 -11.89 -21.52 12.37
C THR A 366 -13.22 -22.18 12.74
N ILE A 367 -13.88 -21.70 13.79
CA ILE A 367 -15.21 -22.19 14.17
C ILE A 367 -16.27 -21.77 13.15
N ALA A 368 -16.18 -20.57 12.57
CA ALA A 368 -17.11 -20.13 11.52
C ALA A 368 -17.08 -21.06 10.31
N GLN A 369 -15.88 -21.47 9.88
CA GLN A 369 -15.71 -22.45 8.80
C GLN A 369 -16.34 -23.81 9.15
N MET A 370 -16.17 -24.29 10.38
CA MET A 370 -16.78 -25.55 10.82
C MET A 370 -18.31 -25.45 10.89
N MET A 371 -18.85 -24.32 11.35
CA MET A 371 -20.30 -24.08 11.35
C MET A 371 -20.87 -24.12 9.93
N GLY A 372 -20.16 -23.55 8.94
CA GLY A 372 -20.55 -23.64 7.53
C GLY A 372 -20.67 -25.08 7.04
N LYS A 373 -19.66 -25.91 7.31
CA LYS A 373 -19.69 -27.35 7.00
C LYS A 373 -20.81 -28.09 7.72
N ILE A 374 -21.00 -27.84 9.02
CA ILE A 374 -22.09 -28.42 9.80
C ILE A 374 -23.44 -28.06 9.17
N TYR A 375 -23.67 -26.78 8.85
CA TYR A 375 -24.90 -26.36 8.20
C TYR A 375 -25.11 -27.00 6.84
N ASN A 376 -24.05 -27.18 6.05
CA ASN A 376 -24.13 -27.89 4.77
C ASN A 376 -24.55 -29.35 4.95
N HIS A 377 -23.93 -30.10 5.86
CA HIS A 377 -24.31 -31.49 6.14
C HIS A 377 -25.72 -31.63 6.71
N LEU A 378 -26.20 -30.62 7.44
CA LEU A 378 -27.58 -30.56 7.90
C LEU A 378 -28.56 -30.16 6.79
N GLY A 379 -28.10 -29.88 5.57
CA GLY A 379 -28.92 -29.41 4.46
C GLY A 379 -29.49 -28.00 4.66
N LEU A 380 -28.89 -27.21 5.55
CA LEU A 380 -29.29 -25.83 5.86
C LEU A 380 -28.63 -24.80 4.94
N LEU A 381 -27.52 -25.18 4.31
CA LEU A 381 -26.73 -24.37 3.37
C LEU A 381 -26.28 -25.22 2.17
N SER A 382 -26.30 -24.68 0.96
CA SER A 382 -25.98 -25.47 -0.24
C SER A 382 -24.49 -25.84 -0.40
N THR A 383 -23.55 -25.04 0.12
CA THR A 383 -22.09 -25.29 0.02
C THR A 383 -21.37 -25.31 1.37
N GLY A 384 -21.77 -24.45 2.31
CA GLY A 384 -21.09 -24.27 3.60
C GLY A 384 -19.76 -23.51 3.53
N GLU A 385 -19.44 -22.89 2.40
CA GLU A 385 -18.19 -22.12 2.21
C GLU A 385 -18.16 -20.85 3.07
N LEU A 386 -16.98 -20.44 3.54
CA LEU A 386 -16.80 -19.26 4.36
C LEU A 386 -16.34 -18.07 3.51
N HIS A 387 -17.10 -16.98 3.53
CA HIS A 387 -16.80 -15.70 2.88
C HIS A 387 -16.49 -14.65 3.95
N GLU A 388 -15.21 -14.34 4.15
CA GLU A 388 -14.74 -13.37 5.14
C GLU A 388 -14.64 -11.96 4.54
N VAL A 389 -15.19 -10.96 5.24
CA VAL A 389 -15.19 -9.54 4.84
C VAL A 389 -14.96 -8.63 6.05
N GLY A 390 -14.37 -7.45 5.81
CA GLY A 390 -14.24 -6.38 6.79
C GLY A 390 -15.04 -5.12 6.41
N ARG A 391 -14.81 -4.04 7.14
CA ARG A 391 -15.50 -2.75 6.93
C ARG A 391 -15.22 -2.14 5.55
N ALA A 392 -13.99 -2.26 5.06
CA ALA A 392 -13.58 -1.65 3.79
C ALA A 392 -14.30 -2.28 2.58
N GLU A 393 -14.55 -3.59 2.65
CA GLU A 393 -15.28 -4.33 1.64
C GLU A 393 -16.78 -3.97 1.64
N LEU A 394 -17.37 -3.72 2.81
CA LEU A 394 -18.82 -3.47 2.94
C LEU A 394 -19.26 -2.04 2.60
N ILE A 395 -18.41 -1.03 2.82
CA ILE A 395 -18.79 0.38 2.61
C ILE A 395 -18.54 0.81 1.15
N GLY A 396 -19.54 1.44 0.53
CA GLY A 396 -19.43 2.03 -0.81
C GLY A 396 -18.60 3.32 -0.82
N GLN A 397 -17.93 3.60 -1.93
CA GLN A 397 -17.08 4.79 -2.07
C GLN A 397 -17.91 6.08 -2.27
N TYR A 398 -19.19 5.95 -2.64
CA TYR A 398 -20.13 7.05 -2.92
C TYR A 398 -21.53 6.77 -2.34
N ILE A 399 -22.33 7.82 -2.13
CA ILE A 399 -23.72 7.72 -1.67
C ILE A 399 -24.53 6.82 -2.60
N GLY A 400 -25.22 5.81 -2.05
CA GLY A 400 -26.05 4.88 -2.80
C GLY A 400 -25.31 3.67 -3.40
N GLN A 401 -23.98 3.58 -3.28
CA GLN A 401 -23.21 2.41 -3.71
C GLN A 401 -23.02 1.34 -2.63
N THR A 402 -23.19 1.71 -1.35
CA THR A 402 -23.12 0.75 -0.24
C THR A 402 -24.17 -0.34 -0.41
N ALA A 403 -25.42 0.04 -0.72
CA ALA A 403 -26.50 -0.91 -0.93
C ALA A 403 -26.26 -2.00 -1.99
N PRO A 404 -25.89 -1.67 -3.25
CA PRO A 404 -25.59 -2.69 -4.25
C PRO A 404 -24.34 -3.51 -3.90
N LYS A 405 -23.31 -2.90 -3.29
CA LYS A 405 -22.07 -3.60 -2.91
C LYS A 405 -22.29 -4.64 -1.81
N VAL A 406 -23.03 -4.28 -0.76
CA VAL A 406 -23.40 -5.20 0.33
C VAL A 406 -24.27 -6.34 -0.21
N LYS A 407 -25.23 -6.03 -1.10
CA LYS A 407 -26.05 -7.06 -1.75
C LYS A 407 -25.24 -8.03 -2.59
N ASP A 408 -24.28 -7.54 -3.37
CA ASP A 408 -23.39 -8.39 -4.17
C ASP A 408 -22.52 -9.29 -3.27
N ILE A 409 -22.01 -8.78 -2.14
CA ILE A 409 -21.29 -9.59 -1.15
C ILE A 409 -22.20 -10.67 -0.53
N ILE A 410 -23.43 -10.31 -0.16
CA ILE A 410 -24.43 -11.26 0.34
C ILE A 410 -24.73 -12.33 -0.71
N ASP A 411 -24.97 -11.94 -1.96
CA ASP A 411 -25.29 -12.86 -3.04
C ASP A 411 -24.12 -13.80 -3.35
N ARG A 412 -22.87 -13.31 -3.28
CA ARG A 412 -21.67 -14.15 -3.38
C ARG A 412 -21.48 -15.12 -2.23
N ALA A 413 -22.00 -14.80 -1.04
CA ALA A 413 -21.92 -15.65 0.14
C ALA A 413 -23.10 -16.63 0.29
N ARG A 414 -24.07 -16.61 -0.64
CA ARG A 414 -25.18 -17.58 -0.65
C ARG A 414 -24.68 -19.00 -0.88
N GLY A 415 -25.36 -19.93 -0.26
CA GLY A 415 -24.92 -21.30 -0.08
C GLY A 415 -23.96 -21.47 1.09
N GLY A 416 -23.44 -20.39 1.68
CA GLY A 416 -22.36 -20.43 2.66
C GLY A 416 -22.56 -19.49 3.86
N VAL A 417 -21.44 -19.11 4.45
CA VAL A 417 -21.33 -18.27 5.65
C VAL A 417 -20.69 -16.93 5.28
N LEU A 418 -21.41 -15.83 5.42
CA LEU A 418 -20.85 -14.48 5.39
C LEU A 418 -20.30 -14.12 6.78
N PHE A 419 -18.98 -14.03 6.91
CA PHE A 419 -18.29 -13.70 8.15
C PHE A 419 -17.78 -12.25 8.10
N ILE A 420 -18.32 -11.39 8.96
CA ILE A 420 -17.95 -9.98 9.06
C ILE A 420 -17.05 -9.79 10.28
N ASP A 421 -15.75 -9.60 10.05
CA ASP A 421 -14.80 -9.35 11.14
C ASP A 421 -14.79 -7.88 11.56
N GLU A 422 -14.49 -7.66 12.84
CA GLU A 422 -14.54 -6.35 13.52
C GLU A 422 -15.84 -5.57 13.24
N ALA A 423 -16.99 -6.25 13.29
CA ALA A 423 -18.29 -5.71 12.93
C ALA A 423 -18.71 -4.46 13.75
N TYR A 424 -18.19 -4.32 14.97
CA TYR A 424 -18.39 -3.13 15.81
C TYR A 424 -17.90 -1.84 15.14
N SER A 425 -16.93 -1.96 14.22
CA SER A 425 -16.42 -0.82 13.46
C SER A 425 -17.48 -0.20 12.57
N LEU A 426 -18.59 -0.89 12.25
CA LEU A 426 -19.66 -0.39 11.38
C LEU A 426 -20.41 0.81 11.98
N ILE A 427 -20.56 0.89 13.31
CA ILE A 427 -21.27 1.99 13.99
C ILE A 427 -20.26 3.03 14.51
N ARG A 428 -20.56 4.33 14.32
CA ARG A 428 -19.83 5.46 14.92
C ARG A 428 -20.68 6.12 16.00
N SER A 429 -20.08 6.44 17.13
CA SER A 429 -20.74 7.17 18.22
C SER A 429 -20.70 8.68 17.94
N GLY A 430 -21.72 9.23 17.27
CA GLY A 430 -21.88 10.69 17.07
C GLY A 430 -23.18 11.06 16.33
N GLU A 431 -23.88 12.10 16.79
CA GLU A 431 -25.25 12.46 16.40
C GLU A 431 -25.45 12.99 14.97
N ASP A 432 -24.40 13.10 14.13
CA ASP A 432 -24.51 13.60 12.74
C ASP A 432 -23.73 12.71 11.73
N SER A 433 -23.71 11.39 11.90
CA SER A 433 -23.03 10.48 10.97
C SER A 433 -23.82 10.29 9.67
N LYS A 434 -23.24 10.62 8.50
CA LYS A 434 -23.74 10.11 7.21
C LYS A 434 -23.87 8.59 7.26
N ASP A 435 -25.05 8.10 6.91
CA ASP A 435 -25.65 6.81 7.26
C ASP A 435 -24.95 5.52 6.78
N TYR A 436 -23.79 5.52 6.13
CA TYR A 436 -23.32 4.32 5.39
C TYR A 436 -23.09 3.07 6.23
N GLY A 437 -22.57 3.20 7.45
CA GLY A 437 -22.38 2.03 8.34
C GLY A 437 -23.71 1.51 8.89
N GLN A 438 -24.67 2.40 9.11
CA GLN A 438 -26.02 2.05 9.50
C GLN A 438 -26.79 1.45 8.32
N GLU A 439 -26.58 1.95 7.10
CA GLU A 439 -27.11 1.45 5.84
C GLU A 439 -26.70 -0.02 5.64
N VAL A 440 -25.42 -0.37 5.87
CA VAL A 440 -24.96 -1.78 5.84
C VAL A 440 -25.78 -2.62 6.83
N ILE A 441 -25.95 -2.15 8.07
CA ILE A 441 -26.71 -2.87 9.10
C ILE A 441 -28.18 -3.02 8.70
N GLU A 442 -28.80 -1.97 8.16
CA GLU A 442 -30.18 -1.98 7.69
C GLU A 442 -30.38 -2.98 6.56
N ILE A 443 -29.43 -3.05 5.62
CA ILE A 443 -29.45 -4.05 4.53
C ILE A 443 -29.29 -5.46 5.08
N LEU A 444 -28.35 -5.69 6.01
CA LEU A 444 -28.18 -7.00 6.65
C LEU A 444 -29.44 -7.42 7.40
N VAL A 445 -30.04 -6.53 8.19
CA VAL A 445 -31.28 -6.80 8.92
C VAL A 445 -32.45 -7.07 7.96
N LYS A 446 -32.51 -6.34 6.84
CA LYS A 446 -33.50 -6.57 5.78
C LYS A 446 -33.30 -7.92 5.10
N GLU A 447 -32.07 -8.29 4.77
CA GLU A 447 -31.78 -9.59 4.16
C GLU A 447 -32.09 -10.75 5.12
N ILE A 448 -31.81 -10.59 6.41
CA ILE A 448 -32.15 -11.61 7.43
C ILE A 448 -33.68 -11.77 7.54
N SER A 449 -34.43 -10.69 7.38
CA SER A 449 -35.89 -10.70 7.56
C SER A 449 -36.64 -11.17 6.29
N ASP A 450 -36.24 -10.65 5.13
CA ASP A 450 -36.99 -10.74 3.86
C ASP A 450 -36.18 -11.36 2.70
N GLY A 451 -34.95 -11.78 2.96
CA GLY A 451 -34.01 -12.27 1.94
C GLY A 451 -34.38 -13.63 1.35
N LYS A 452 -33.67 -14.04 0.31
CA LYS A 452 -33.92 -15.31 -0.40
C LYS A 452 -33.55 -16.56 0.42
N GLY A 453 -32.90 -16.39 1.58
CA GLY A 453 -32.38 -17.48 2.40
C GLY A 453 -31.08 -18.08 1.87
N ASP A 454 -30.77 -19.30 2.31
CA ASP A 454 -29.56 -20.05 1.95
C ASP A 454 -28.26 -19.29 2.25
N ILE A 455 -28.16 -18.71 3.46
CA ILE A 455 -26.98 -17.98 3.93
C ILE A 455 -26.96 -17.95 5.46
N ALA A 456 -25.79 -18.13 6.06
CA ALA A 456 -25.55 -17.81 7.47
C ALA A 456 -24.71 -16.54 7.57
N ILE A 457 -25.04 -15.64 8.49
CA ILE A 457 -24.28 -14.39 8.70
C ILE A 457 -23.68 -14.44 10.10
N ILE A 458 -22.37 -14.25 10.21
CA ILE A 458 -21.65 -14.27 11.47
C ILE A 458 -20.96 -12.91 11.67
N LEU A 459 -21.30 -12.21 12.74
CA LEU A 459 -20.65 -10.96 13.12
C LEU A 459 -19.60 -11.24 14.20
N ALA A 460 -18.35 -10.88 13.95
CA ALA A 460 -17.24 -11.12 14.86
C ALA A 460 -16.59 -9.83 15.37
N GLY A 461 -16.06 -9.87 16.60
CA GLY A 461 -15.29 -8.75 17.15
C GLY A 461 -14.93 -8.92 18.63
N TYR A 462 -14.36 -7.85 19.21
CA TYR A 462 -14.04 -7.80 20.64
C TYR A 462 -15.28 -7.67 21.50
N THR A 463 -15.25 -8.27 22.69
CA THR A 463 -16.44 -8.41 23.56
C THR A 463 -17.11 -7.08 23.86
N GLN A 464 -16.36 -6.11 24.40
CA GLN A 464 -16.91 -4.81 24.80
C GLN A 464 -17.44 -3.99 23.61
N PRO A 465 -16.66 -3.77 22.52
CA PRO A 465 -17.19 -3.08 21.33
C PRO A 465 -18.43 -3.74 20.71
N MET A 466 -18.49 -5.09 20.69
CA MET A 466 -19.65 -5.81 20.16
C MET A 466 -20.89 -5.68 21.05
N GLU A 467 -20.73 -5.58 22.37
CA GLU A 467 -21.84 -5.28 23.28
C GLU A 467 -22.41 -3.89 23.00
N THR A 468 -21.55 -2.89 22.84
CA THR A 468 -21.96 -1.52 22.47
C THR A 468 -22.69 -1.49 21.12
N LEU A 469 -22.22 -2.25 20.12
CA LEU A 469 -22.88 -2.40 18.82
C LEU A 469 -24.31 -2.96 18.97
N LEU A 470 -24.49 -3.99 19.79
CA LEU A 470 -25.78 -4.65 19.97
C LEU A 470 -26.78 -3.82 20.76
N GLU A 471 -26.30 -3.06 21.75
CA GLU A 471 -27.14 -2.19 22.56
C GLU A 471 -27.61 -0.96 21.76
N SER A 472 -26.76 -0.45 20.87
CA SER A 472 -27.10 0.69 20.01
C SER A 472 -28.05 0.33 18.86
N ASN A 473 -28.12 -0.94 18.44
CA ASN A 473 -29.03 -1.38 17.37
C ASN A 473 -29.96 -2.54 17.80
N PRO A 474 -31.17 -2.23 18.32
CA PRO A 474 -32.14 -3.25 18.72
C PRO A 474 -32.56 -4.20 17.58
N GLY A 475 -32.54 -3.71 16.33
CA GLY A 475 -32.80 -4.51 15.14
C GLY A 475 -31.81 -5.67 15.04
N LEU A 476 -30.52 -5.34 15.02
CA LEU A 476 -29.43 -6.33 14.98
C LEU A 476 -29.49 -7.28 16.19
N LYS A 477 -29.69 -6.77 17.42
CA LYS A 477 -29.81 -7.61 18.63
C LYS A 477 -30.93 -8.65 18.54
N SER A 478 -32.06 -8.30 17.93
CA SER A 478 -33.21 -9.22 17.80
C SER A 478 -33.01 -10.31 16.73
N ARG A 479 -32.22 -10.03 15.68
CA ARG A 479 -31.99 -10.95 14.55
C ARG A 479 -30.83 -11.91 14.78
N PHE A 480 -29.97 -11.61 15.76
CA PHE A 480 -28.84 -12.43 16.18
C PHE A 480 -29.00 -12.90 17.65
N PRO A 481 -29.96 -13.79 17.94
CA PRO A 481 -30.23 -14.24 19.30
C PRO A 481 -29.13 -15.16 19.85
N VAL A 482 -28.38 -15.84 18.98
CA VAL A 482 -27.33 -16.80 19.38
C VAL A 482 -25.97 -16.10 19.37
N GLN A 483 -25.34 -16.05 20.54
CA GLN A 483 -24.06 -15.37 20.74
C GLN A 483 -23.06 -16.33 21.38
N PHE A 484 -21.91 -16.51 20.75
CA PHE A 484 -20.83 -17.34 21.24
C PHE A 484 -19.68 -16.46 21.76
N GLU A 485 -19.27 -16.74 22.99
CA GLU A 485 -18.14 -16.08 23.63
C GLU A 485 -16.92 -17.00 23.54
N PHE A 486 -15.82 -16.43 23.07
CA PHE A 486 -14.54 -17.08 22.84
C PHE A 486 -13.58 -16.63 23.94
N PRO A 487 -13.42 -17.41 25.02
CA PRO A 487 -12.50 -17.08 26.10
C PRO A 487 -11.04 -17.16 25.62
N ASP A 488 -10.16 -16.46 26.32
CA ASP A 488 -8.72 -16.65 26.15
C ASP A 488 -8.34 -18.10 26.47
N TYR A 489 -7.42 -18.67 25.68
CA TYR A 489 -6.85 -19.98 25.98
C TYR A 489 -5.97 -19.89 27.22
N THR A 490 -6.13 -20.87 28.11
CA THR A 490 -5.28 -21.02 29.28
C THR A 490 -3.82 -21.31 28.88
N PRO A 491 -2.83 -21.05 29.75
CA PRO A 491 -1.43 -21.38 29.45
C PRO A 491 -1.20 -22.84 29.06
N ALA A 492 -1.96 -23.78 29.63
CA ALA A 492 -1.90 -25.19 29.30
C ALA A 492 -2.40 -25.45 27.86
N GLU A 493 -3.54 -24.86 27.49
CA GLU A 493 -4.10 -24.96 26.14
C GLU A 493 -3.20 -24.27 25.10
N LEU A 494 -2.62 -23.10 25.43
CA LEU A 494 -1.64 -22.43 24.57
C LEU A 494 -0.38 -23.27 24.35
N LEU A 495 0.05 -24.04 25.35
CA LEU A 495 1.17 -24.97 25.21
C LEU A 495 0.81 -26.19 24.36
N GLU A 496 -0.44 -26.68 24.43
CA GLU A 496 -0.93 -27.71 23.51
C GLU A 496 -0.98 -27.19 22.07
N ILE A 497 -1.42 -25.95 21.87
CA ILE A 497 -1.39 -25.28 20.54
C ILE A 497 0.05 -25.16 20.05
N ALA A 498 1.00 -24.91 20.95
CA ALA A 498 2.41 -24.87 20.62
C ALA A 498 2.91 -26.21 20.08
N LYS A 499 2.56 -27.33 20.75
CA LYS A 499 2.92 -28.68 20.32
C LYS A 499 2.26 -29.10 19.00
N LEU A 500 1.04 -28.63 18.74
CA LEU A 500 0.39 -28.84 17.44
C LEU A 500 1.15 -28.10 16.34
N THR A 501 1.48 -26.83 16.59
CA THR A 501 2.22 -25.98 15.64
C THR A 501 3.63 -26.53 15.37
N GLU A 502 4.28 -27.09 16.39
CA GLU A 502 5.57 -27.79 16.31
C GLU A 502 5.50 -28.94 15.28
N LYS A 503 4.48 -29.80 15.36
CA LYS A 503 4.24 -30.90 14.42
C LYS A 503 3.93 -30.41 13.00
N GLU A 504 3.05 -29.41 12.87
CA GLU A 504 2.67 -28.83 11.57
C GLU A 504 3.86 -28.17 10.85
N SER A 505 4.87 -27.71 11.60
CA SER A 505 6.01 -26.95 11.08
C SER A 505 7.30 -27.76 10.92
N ASP A 506 7.23 -29.09 11.13
CA ASP A 506 8.38 -30.02 11.20
C ASP A 506 9.48 -29.52 12.15
N LEU A 507 9.09 -29.14 13.38
CA LEU A 507 10.01 -28.68 14.43
C LEU A 507 9.98 -29.65 15.62
N GLU A 508 11.05 -29.68 16.40
CA GLU A 508 11.11 -30.40 17.68
C GLU A 508 11.77 -29.54 18.76
N PHE A 509 11.08 -29.23 19.86
CA PHE A 509 11.66 -28.48 20.98
C PHE A 509 12.39 -29.42 21.94
N THR A 510 13.60 -29.07 22.37
CA THR A 510 14.21 -29.78 23.51
C THR A 510 13.39 -29.55 24.79
N PRO A 511 13.42 -30.48 25.76
CA PRO A 511 12.66 -30.34 27.00
C PRO A 511 12.91 -29.01 27.73
N GLU A 512 14.14 -28.52 27.71
CA GLU A 512 14.54 -27.25 28.33
C GLU A 512 14.01 -26.04 27.55
N ALA A 513 14.01 -26.12 26.21
CA ALA A 513 13.47 -25.08 25.36
C ALA A 513 11.94 -24.95 25.52
N LEU A 514 11.25 -26.09 25.57
CA LEU A 514 9.81 -26.16 25.81
C LEU A 514 9.45 -25.62 27.20
N TYR A 515 10.28 -25.88 28.21
CA TYR A 515 10.10 -25.31 29.54
C TYR A 515 10.16 -23.77 29.52
N ILE A 516 11.13 -23.17 28.83
CA ILE A 516 11.25 -21.72 28.67
C ILE A 516 10.04 -21.13 27.93
N LEU A 517 9.60 -21.79 26.85
CA LEU A 517 8.41 -21.40 26.11
C LEU A 517 7.17 -21.40 27.01
N SER A 518 6.98 -22.44 27.81
CA SER A 518 5.83 -22.53 28.74
C SER A 518 5.84 -21.43 29.81
N LYS A 519 7.02 -21.08 30.33
CA LYS A 519 7.19 -19.95 31.26
C LYS A 519 6.82 -18.63 30.59
N LYS A 520 7.28 -18.40 29.36
CA LYS A 520 6.96 -17.19 28.57
C LYS A 520 5.47 -17.06 28.30
N ILE A 521 4.81 -18.15 27.87
CA ILE A 521 3.35 -18.21 27.68
C ILE A 521 2.62 -17.83 28.98
N THR A 522 3.06 -18.38 30.11
CA THR A 522 2.46 -18.10 31.42
C THR A 522 2.63 -16.65 31.85
N GLU A 523 3.81 -16.07 31.62
CA GLU A 523 4.09 -14.66 31.94
C GLU A 523 3.24 -13.70 31.11
N GLU A 524 3.11 -13.95 29.80
CA GLU A 524 2.31 -13.11 28.91
C GLU A 524 0.81 -13.26 29.18
N TYR A 525 0.33 -14.48 29.46
CA TYR A 525 -1.06 -14.70 29.89
C TYR A 525 -1.41 -13.95 31.19
N ARG A 526 -0.45 -13.77 32.11
CA ARG A 526 -0.66 -13.00 33.35
C ARG A 526 -0.77 -11.50 33.11
N LYS A 527 -0.13 -10.98 32.07
CA LYS A 527 -0.14 -9.56 31.69
C LYS A 527 -1.24 -9.21 30.67
N ARG A 528 -2.02 -10.21 30.24
CA ARG A 528 -2.98 -10.07 29.16
C ARG A 528 -4.03 -9.00 29.45
N ASP A 529 -4.47 -8.35 28.39
CA ASP A 529 -5.58 -7.41 28.37
C ASP A 529 -6.60 -7.81 27.29
N ALA A 530 -7.51 -6.92 26.94
CA ALA A 530 -8.54 -7.14 25.92
C ALA A 530 -7.98 -7.25 24.48
N THR A 531 -6.66 -7.22 24.28
CA THR A 531 -6.00 -7.34 22.97
C THR A 531 -5.10 -8.57 22.85
N PHE A 532 -5.14 -9.47 23.84
CA PHE A 532 -4.26 -10.62 23.90
C PHE A 532 -4.42 -11.58 22.70
N GLY A 533 -3.31 -11.88 22.02
CA GLY A 533 -3.31 -12.59 20.74
C GLY A 533 -3.50 -14.12 20.78
N ASN A 534 -3.59 -14.75 21.96
CA ASN A 534 -3.94 -16.19 22.08
C ASN A 534 -3.12 -17.13 21.15
N ALA A 535 -3.77 -17.95 20.31
CA ALA A 535 -3.07 -18.87 19.40
C ALA A 535 -2.15 -18.12 18.40
N ARG A 536 -2.50 -16.87 18.03
CA ARG A 536 -1.67 -16.01 17.17
C ARG A 536 -0.35 -15.66 17.87
N PHE A 537 -0.38 -15.40 19.17
CA PHE A 537 0.81 -15.18 19.99
C PHE A 537 1.72 -16.41 19.99
N VAL A 538 1.15 -17.61 20.20
CA VAL A 538 1.91 -18.87 20.20
C VAL A 538 2.55 -19.15 18.84
N LYS A 539 1.77 -19.10 17.76
CA LYS A 539 2.28 -19.31 16.39
C LYS A 539 3.39 -18.32 16.04
N THR A 540 3.23 -17.05 16.43
CA THR A 540 4.26 -16.03 16.19
C THR A 540 5.53 -16.29 17.00
N THR A 541 5.39 -16.75 18.24
CA THR A 541 6.51 -17.11 19.10
C THR A 541 7.29 -18.32 18.57
N ILE A 542 6.60 -19.33 18.03
CA ILE A 542 7.25 -20.50 17.41
C ILE A 542 7.95 -20.12 16.12
N ARG A 543 7.34 -19.25 15.30
CA ARG A 543 7.99 -18.70 14.11
C ARG A 543 9.29 -17.98 14.45
N GLU A 544 9.33 -17.25 15.57
CA GLU A 544 10.54 -16.63 16.12
C GLU A 544 11.59 -17.65 16.55
N ALA A 545 11.18 -18.70 17.26
CA ALA A 545 12.09 -19.79 17.61
C ALA A 545 12.69 -20.47 16.36
N LYS A 546 11.89 -20.73 15.32
CA LYS A 546 12.34 -21.30 14.03
C LYS A 546 13.33 -20.38 13.32
N MET A 547 13.09 -19.07 13.34
CA MET A 547 14.01 -18.11 12.75
C MET A 547 15.36 -18.07 13.49
N ASN A 548 15.33 -18.10 14.83
CA ASN A 548 16.54 -18.16 15.64
C ASN A 548 17.33 -19.46 15.41
N LEU A 549 16.62 -20.59 15.26
CA LEU A 549 17.20 -21.87 14.81
C LEU A 549 17.91 -21.71 13.47
N GLY A 550 17.27 -21.10 12.47
CA GLY A 550 17.89 -20.85 11.16
C GLY A 550 19.16 -20.00 11.27
N ILE A 551 19.15 -18.94 12.08
CA ILE A 551 20.34 -18.09 12.32
C ILE A 551 21.46 -18.88 13.01
N ARG A 552 21.13 -19.72 14.00
CA ARG A 552 22.10 -20.56 14.70
C ARG A 552 22.74 -21.59 13.78
N VAL A 553 21.91 -22.29 12.98
CA VAL A 553 22.36 -23.29 12.00
C VAL A 553 23.27 -22.67 10.95
N MET A 554 22.92 -21.51 10.40
CA MET A 554 23.73 -20.85 9.36
C MET A 554 25.07 -20.31 9.86
N LYS A 555 25.27 -20.19 11.17
CA LYS A 555 26.55 -19.84 11.78
C LYS A 555 27.49 -21.03 11.99
N MET A 556 27.02 -22.27 11.73
CA MET A 556 27.87 -23.46 11.80
C MET A 556 28.68 -23.60 10.50
N GLU A 557 29.96 -23.98 10.62
CA GLU A 557 30.88 -24.09 9.47
C GLU A 557 30.44 -25.12 8.41
N ASP A 558 29.58 -26.07 8.78
CA ASP A 558 29.11 -27.16 7.91
C ASP A 558 27.58 -27.32 7.89
N ALA A 559 26.84 -26.20 7.76
CA ALA A 559 25.38 -26.19 7.79
C ALA A 559 24.71 -27.06 6.68
N LYS A 560 25.42 -27.36 5.58
CA LYS A 560 24.90 -28.14 4.44
C LYS A 560 24.85 -29.65 4.69
N ASN A 561 25.62 -30.15 5.65
CA ASN A 561 25.70 -31.58 5.97
C ASN A 561 24.89 -31.99 7.21
N LEU A 562 24.15 -31.05 7.81
CA LEU A 562 23.31 -31.32 8.98
C LEU A 562 22.14 -32.26 8.64
N SER A 563 21.82 -33.14 9.58
CA SER A 563 20.70 -34.06 9.48
C SER A 563 19.34 -33.34 9.57
N LYS A 564 18.27 -33.98 9.07
CA LYS A 564 16.89 -33.46 9.19
C LYS A 564 16.54 -33.09 10.63
N THR A 565 16.96 -33.92 11.59
CA THR A 565 16.75 -33.70 13.02
C THR A 565 17.50 -32.46 13.53
N GLU A 566 18.73 -32.21 13.08
CA GLU A 566 19.50 -31.04 13.51
C GLU A 566 18.92 -29.74 12.93
N LEU A 567 18.34 -29.81 11.74
CA LEU A 567 17.67 -28.69 11.08
C LEU A 567 16.27 -28.38 11.64
N SER A 568 15.68 -29.29 12.41
CA SER A 568 14.35 -29.13 13.03
C SER A 568 14.38 -28.92 14.55
N THR A 569 15.50 -29.20 15.22
CA THR A 569 15.59 -29.15 16.70
C THR A 569 15.80 -27.74 17.24
N ILE A 570 14.83 -27.22 17.99
CA ILE A 570 14.87 -25.93 18.69
C ILE A 570 15.46 -26.12 20.09
N HIS A 571 16.57 -25.43 20.36
CA HIS A 571 17.28 -25.45 21.64
C HIS A 571 16.98 -24.19 22.49
N VAL A 572 17.44 -24.22 23.75
CA VAL A 572 17.38 -23.10 24.71
C VAL A 572 17.82 -21.77 24.09
N ALA A 573 18.91 -21.77 23.31
CA ALA A 573 19.45 -20.56 22.68
C ALA A 573 18.45 -19.91 21.70
N ASP A 574 17.59 -20.71 21.08
CA ASP A 574 16.61 -20.26 20.09
C ASP A 574 15.36 -19.66 20.75
N VAL A 575 15.12 -19.99 22.04
CA VAL A 575 13.95 -19.54 22.80
C VAL A 575 14.27 -18.56 23.95
N ALA A 576 15.54 -18.38 24.29
CA ALA A 576 15.97 -17.54 25.43
C ALA A 576 15.60 -16.06 25.26
N HIS A 577 15.44 -15.59 24.02
CA HIS A 577 15.16 -14.19 23.68
C HIS A 577 13.84 -13.98 22.95
N LEU A 578 12.88 -14.89 23.09
CA LEU A 578 11.56 -14.76 22.45
C LEU A 578 10.87 -13.46 22.87
N THR A 579 10.56 -12.65 21.88
CA THR A 579 9.90 -11.35 22.00
C THR A 579 8.39 -11.42 21.77
N ALA A 580 7.91 -12.56 21.25
CA ALA A 580 6.51 -12.95 21.15
C ALA A 580 5.64 -11.91 20.43
N GLY A 581 5.81 -11.83 19.11
CA GLY A 581 5.05 -10.93 18.24
C GLY A 581 5.82 -9.72 17.73
N LYS A 582 7.07 -9.52 18.15
CA LYS A 582 7.93 -8.43 17.66
C LYS A 582 9.15 -8.99 16.95
N MET A 583 8.95 -9.71 15.85
CA MET A 583 10.05 -9.96 14.91
C MET A 583 9.95 -9.00 13.75
N ILE A 584 10.73 -7.94 13.90
CA ILE A 584 11.28 -7.16 12.82
C ILE A 584 12.60 -7.83 12.53
N THR A 585 12.75 -8.39 11.34
CA THR A 585 14.02 -8.91 10.86
C THR A 585 15.08 -7.83 11.13
N PRO A 586 16.12 -8.09 11.95
CA PRO A 586 17.18 -7.11 12.11
C PRO A 586 17.82 -6.92 10.74
N LEU A 587 17.73 -5.72 10.19
CA LEU A 587 18.74 -5.25 9.24
C LEU A 587 20.05 -5.24 10.04
N LEU A 588 20.80 -6.33 9.99
CA LEU A 588 22.18 -6.39 10.48
C LEU A 588 23.07 -5.69 9.44
N LEU A 589 22.77 -4.42 9.19
CA LEU A 589 23.66 -3.52 8.49
C LEU A 589 24.76 -3.13 9.48
N SER A 590 26.02 -3.25 9.07
CA SER A 590 27.14 -2.74 9.85
C SER A 590 26.98 -1.23 10.02
N ILE A 591 27.29 -0.72 11.22
CA ILE A 591 27.28 0.72 11.48
C ILE A 591 28.27 1.40 10.52
N ASP A 592 27.79 2.37 9.76
CA ASP A 592 28.62 3.29 8.98
C ASP A 592 29.09 4.42 9.90
N GLU A 593 30.27 4.25 10.48
CA GLU A 593 30.86 5.22 11.39
C GLU A 593 31.19 6.56 10.70
N GLU A 594 31.48 6.55 9.40
CA GLU A 594 31.82 7.76 8.66
C GLU A 594 30.57 8.61 8.38
N GLU A 595 29.50 7.98 7.89
CA GLU A 595 28.20 8.64 7.68
C GLU A 595 27.59 9.15 8.99
N LEU A 596 27.74 8.39 10.07
CA LEU A 596 27.29 8.79 11.39
C LEU A 596 28.05 10.02 11.91
N GLN A 597 29.38 10.04 11.80
CA GLN A 597 30.18 11.20 12.20
C GLN A 597 29.82 12.44 11.40
N ARG A 598 29.62 12.31 10.09
CA ARG A 598 29.20 13.42 9.22
C ARG A 598 27.84 13.97 9.61
N SER A 599 26.85 13.10 9.81
CA SER A 599 25.49 13.50 10.19
C SER A 599 25.46 14.15 11.58
N MET A 600 26.30 13.68 12.50
CA MET A 600 26.45 14.28 13.83
C MET A 600 27.12 15.65 13.78
N ALA A 601 28.12 15.84 12.92
CA ALA A 601 28.73 17.15 12.70
C ALA A 601 27.70 18.14 12.14
N GLU A 602 26.85 17.70 11.19
CA GLU A 602 25.76 18.52 10.65
C GLU A 602 24.75 18.90 11.74
N LEU A 603 24.32 17.94 12.58
CA LEU A 603 23.42 18.21 13.69
C LEU A 603 24.02 19.22 14.68
N HIS A 604 25.30 19.08 15.02
CA HIS A 604 25.98 19.96 15.98
C HIS A 604 26.24 21.36 15.44
N ALA A 605 26.39 21.51 14.12
CA ALA A 605 26.53 22.79 13.45
C ALA A 605 25.23 23.62 13.46
N LEU A 606 24.05 23.01 13.65
CA LEU A 606 22.80 23.77 13.78
C LEU A 606 22.84 24.68 15.01
N VAL A 607 22.40 25.93 14.87
CA VAL A 607 22.37 26.89 15.96
C VAL A 607 21.35 26.47 17.03
N GLY A 608 21.75 26.56 18.31
CA GLY A 608 20.93 26.18 19.46
C GLY A 608 20.67 24.69 19.60
N LEU A 609 19.42 24.32 19.91
CA LEU A 609 18.92 22.93 19.98
C LEU A 609 19.68 22.01 20.97
N SER A 610 20.29 22.58 22.02
CA SER A 610 21.11 21.83 22.99
C SER A 610 20.42 20.60 23.59
N GLU A 611 19.16 20.73 24.00
CA GLU A 611 18.36 19.61 24.52
C GLU A 611 18.06 18.54 23.45
N VAL A 612 17.84 18.95 22.20
CA VAL A 612 17.57 18.02 21.09
C VAL A 612 18.83 17.25 20.74
N LYS A 613 19.97 17.93 20.62
CA LYS A 613 21.30 17.34 20.37
C LYS A 613 21.61 16.28 21.43
N LYS A 614 21.48 16.65 22.71
CA LYS A 614 21.67 15.73 23.83
C LYS A 614 20.74 14.51 23.76
N ARG A 615 19.48 14.69 23.36
CA ARG A 615 18.51 13.58 23.26
C ARG A 615 18.85 12.62 22.13
N ILE A 616 19.40 13.14 21.03
CA ILE A 616 19.87 12.33 19.90
C ILE A 616 21.17 11.60 20.27
N ASP A 617 22.10 12.25 21.00
CA ASP A 617 23.29 11.58 21.55
C ASP A 617 22.93 10.41 22.47
N GLU A 618 22.00 10.64 23.41
CA GLU A 618 21.47 9.60 24.30
C GLU A 618 20.86 8.43 23.50
N LEU A 619 20.17 8.74 22.40
CA LEU A 619 19.59 7.73 21.53
C LEU A 619 20.66 6.92 20.79
N ILE A 620 21.67 7.58 20.21
CA ILE A 620 22.78 6.91 19.52
C ILE A 620 23.52 5.97 20.47
N ALA A 621 23.83 6.45 21.68
CA ALA A 621 24.48 5.63 22.71
C ALA A 621 23.63 4.40 23.07
N LEU A 622 22.32 4.57 23.17
CA LEU A 622 21.38 3.49 23.44
C LEU A 622 21.34 2.47 22.29
N VAL A 623 21.20 2.94 21.05
CA VAL A 623 21.17 2.08 19.84
C VAL A 623 22.45 1.27 19.72
N ARG A 624 23.62 1.91 19.89
CA ARG A 624 24.93 1.25 19.89
C ARG A 624 25.04 0.19 20.98
N PHE A 625 24.62 0.50 22.21
CA PHE A 625 24.66 -0.46 23.31
C PHE A 625 23.82 -1.71 23.00
N TYR A 626 22.63 -1.56 22.44
CA TYR A 626 21.78 -2.69 22.08
C TYR A 626 22.35 -3.51 20.92
N GLN A 627 22.88 -2.86 19.89
CA GLN A 627 23.56 -3.55 18.79
C GLN A 627 24.80 -4.32 19.25
N GLN A 628 25.65 -3.72 20.09
CA GLN A 628 26.85 -4.36 20.65
C GLN A 628 26.52 -5.52 21.59
N THR A 629 25.38 -5.46 22.28
CA THR A 629 24.90 -6.54 23.16
C THR A 629 24.08 -7.61 22.41
N GLY A 630 24.00 -7.54 21.08
CA GLY A 630 23.27 -8.49 20.24
C GLY A 630 21.74 -8.44 20.41
N ARG A 631 21.23 -7.34 20.96
CA ARG A 631 19.81 -7.11 21.24
C ARG A 631 19.19 -6.21 20.17
N ASN A 632 17.97 -6.52 19.74
CA ASN A 632 17.29 -5.71 18.74
C ASN A 632 16.68 -4.44 19.38
N VAL A 633 17.22 -3.29 18.98
CA VAL A 633 16.75 -1.94 19.37
C VAL A 633 15.25 -1.75 19.10
N LEU A 634 14.78 -2.21 17.94
CA LEU A 634 13.42 -2.02 17.44
C LEU A 634 12.39 -2.88 18.21
N ASN A 635 12.85 -3.91 18.91
CA ASN A 635 11.99 -4.78 19.73
C ASN A 635 11.81 -4.24 21.15
N GLN A 636 12.73 -3.39 21.59
CA GLN A 636 12.84 -2.97 22.98
C GLN A 636 12.27 -1.57 23.23
N PHE A 637 12.24 -0.71 22.21
CA PHE A 637 11.65 0.64 22.26
C PHE A 637 10.84 0.91 21.00
N SER A 638 9.87 1.83 21.08
CA SER A 638 9.39 2.48 19.88
C SER A 638 10.43 3.50 19.42
N LEU A 639 10.65 3.58 18.10
CA LEU A 639 11.44 4.64 17.48
C LEU A 639 10.57 5.74 16.88
N HIS A 640 9.24 5.59 16.94
CA HIS A 640 8.30 6.62 16.53
C HIS A 640 8.34 7.78 17.52
N MET A 641 8.35 9.02 17.02
CA MET A 641 8.60 10.22 17.84
C MET A 641 7.55 11.30 17.62
N ILE A 642 7.36 12.13 18.64
CA ILE A 642 6.60 13.37 18.56
C ILE A 642 7.55 14.55 18.64
N PHE A 643 7.51 15.44 17.65
CA PHE A 643 8.28 16.69 17.63
C PHE A 643 7.34 17.85 17.95
N LYS A 644 7.52 18.48 19.10
CA LYS A 644 6.68 19.61 19.52
C LYS A 644 7.47 20.91 19.64
N GLY A 645 7.00 21.97 19.01
CA GLY A 645 7.60 23.30 19.07
C GLY A 645 7.10 24.26 17.99
N ASN A 646 7.43 25.54 18.11
CA ASN A 646 6.96 26.59 17.21
C ASN A 646 7.53 26.46 15.78
N PRO A 647 6.97 27.14 14.76
CA PRO A 647 7.52 27.11 13.40
C PRO A 647 8.97 27.61 13.37
N GLY A 648 9.77 27.09 12.44
CA GLY A 648 11.15 27.53 12.22
C GLY A 648 12.14 27.23 13.36
N THR A 649 11.78 26.33 14.28
CA THR A 649 12.69 25.80 15.32
C THR A 649 13.58 24.66 14.83
N GLY A 650 13.43 24.20 13.57
CA GLY A 650 14.30 23.17 12.97
C GLY A 650 13.77 21.74 12.99
N LYS A 651 12.47 21.51 13.28
CA LYS A 651 11.84 20.17 13.33
C LYS A 651 12.12 19.33 12.07
N THR A 652 11.82 19.86 10.89
CA THR A 652 12.01 19.16 9.61
C THR A 652 13.48 18.93 9.29
N THR A 653 14.34 19.93 9.57
CA THR A 653 15.80 19.82 9.40
C THR A 653 16.37 18.70 10.25
N VAL A 654 15.99 18.64 11.53
CA VAL A 654 16.44 17.57 12.44
C VAL A 654 15.87 16.22 12.03
N ALA A 655 14.63 16.13 11.55
CA ALA A 655 14.06 14.88 11.06
C ALA A 655 14.85 14.30 9.87
N ARG A 656 15.34 15.17 8.99
CA ARG A 656 16.19 14.80 7.84
C ARG A 656 17.56 14.28 8.27
N ILE A 657 18.21 14.94 9.22
CA ILE A 657 19.48 14.47 9.77
C ILE A 657 19.26 13.16 10.57
N LEU A 658 18.13 13.02 11.24
CA LEU A 658 17.81 11.81 11.99
C LEU A 658 17.60 10.60 11.06
N SER A 659 17.10 10.80 9.83
CA SER A 659 16.94 9.72 8.85
C SER A 659 18.29 9.18 8.37
N THR A 660 19.29 10.05 8.19
CA THR A 660 20.67 9.63 7.86
C THR A 660 21.37 8.99 9.06
N ILE A 661 21.18 9.52 10.27
CA ILE A 661 21.69 8.90 11.51
C ILE A 661 21.17 7.48 11.68
N TYR A 662 19.86 7.25 11.51
CA TYR A 662 19.29 5.90 11.65
C TYR A 662 19.77 4.93 10.57
N ARG A 663 19.98 5.40 9.35
CA ARG A 663 20.59 4.61 8.29
C ARG A 663 22.03 4.24 8.64
N ALA A 664 22.83 5.21 9.07
CA ALA A 664 24.22 5.00 9.45
C ALA A 664 24.34 4.04 10.65
N LEU A 665 23.38 4.07 11.58
CA LEU A 665 23.27 3.11 12.67
C LEU A 665 22.75 1.74 12.23
N GLY A 666 22.39 1.51 10.97
CA GLY A 666 21.82 0.25 10.50
C GLY A 666 20.41 -0.03 11.04
N VAL A 667 19.72 0.99 11.54
CA VAL A 667 18.33 0.90 12.03
C VAL A 667 17.33 0.96 10.88
N LEU A 668 17.66 1.69 9.82
CA LEU A 668 16.87 1.86 8.60
C LEU A 668 17.68 1.44 7.37
N GLU A 669 17.03 0.84 6.36
CA GLU A 669 17.70 0.37 5.14
C GLU A 669 18.15 1.51 4.22
N ARG A 670 17.33 2.54 4.05
CA ARG A 670 17.51 3.59 3.02
C ARG A 670 17.73 4.99 3.58
N GLY A 671 17.22 5.29 4.77
CA GLY A 671 17.42 6.59 5.43
C GLY A 671 16.71 7.77 4.76
N GLN A 672 15.73 7.52 3.88
CA GLN A 672 14.94 8.55 3.20
C GLN A 672 13.94 9.22 4.15
N LEU A 673 13.69 10.52 3.95
CA LEU A 673 12.65 11.27 4.65
C LEU A 673 11.48 11.54 3.70
N VAL A 674 10.32 10.99 4.01
CA VAL A 674 9.06 11.28 3.31
C VAL A 674 8.27 12.28 4.13
N GLU A 675 8.27 13.53 3.69
CA GLU A 675 7.49 14.60 4.30
C GLU A 675 6.05 14.56 3.77
N CYS A 676 5.09 14.62 4.68
CA CYS A 676 3.67 14.72 4.37
C CYS A 676 2.94 15.63 5.36
N ASP A 677 1.87 16.22 4.88
CA ASP A 677 0.91 16.98 5.67
C ASP A 677 -0.48 16.34 5.54
N ARG A 678 -1.50 16.98 6.12
CA ARG A 678 -2.89 16.50 5.97
C ARG A 678 -3.30 16.34 4.51
N GLN A 679 -2.96 17.28 3.63
CA GLN A 679 -3.34 17.21 2.21
C GLN A 679 -2.69 16.04 1.49
N SER A 680 -1.49 15.65 1.91
CA SER A 680 -0.73 14.53 1.36
C SER A 680 -1.27 13.16 1.79
N LEU A 681 -1.92 13.09 2.95
CA LEU A 681 -2.44 11.84 3.53
C LEU A 681 -3.94 11.66 3.29
N VAL A 682 -4.69 12.76 3.35
CA VAL A 682 -6.15 12.78 3.25
C VAL A 682 -6.58 13.01 1.80
N ALA A 683 -7.49 12.18 1.32
CA ALA A 683 -8.13 12.37 0.02
C ALA A 683 -9.38 13.26 0.15
N GLY A 684 -9.82 13.86 -0.96
CA GLY A 684 -11.05 14.66 -0.99
C GLY A 684 -12.34 13.82 -0.91
N PHE A 685 -12.22 12.49 -1.04
CA PHE A 685 -13.33 11.56 -1.20
C PHE A 685 -13.24 10.39 -0.19
N VAL A 686 -14.40 9.83 0.18
CA VAL A 686 -14.54 8.79 1.20
C VAL A 686 -13.94 7.46 0.72
N GLY A 687 -13.13 6.80 1.57
CA GLY A 687 -12.52 5.49 1.28
C GLY A 687 -11.22 5.52 0.46
N GLN A 688 -10.79 6.69 -0.03
CA GLN A 688 -9.51 6.87 -0.71
C GLN A 688 -8.37 7.27 0.24
N THR A 689 -8.70 7.70 1.46
CA THR A 689 -7.71 8.22 2.42
C THR A 689 -6.81 7.11 2.95
N ALA A 690 -7.34 5.91 3.23
CA ALA A 690 -6.51 4.75 3.59
C ALA A 690 -5.50 4.39 2.50
N ILE A 691 -5.91 4.40 1.22
CA ILE A 691 -5.03 4.10 0.07
C ILE A 691 -3.92 5.14 -0.04
N LYS A 692 -4.29 6.43 -0.08
CA LYS A 692 -3.33 7.54 -0.19
C LYS A 692 -2.35 7.58 0.98
N THR A 693 -2.82 7.28 2.18
CA THR A 693 -1.99 7.13 3.38
C THR A 693 -1.05 5.93 3.25
N GLN A 694 -1.55 4.79 2.78
CA GLN A 694 -0.74 3.58 2.56
C GLN A 694 0.34 3.79 1.51
N GLU A 695 0.09 4.53 0.43
CA GLU A 695 1.09 4.90 -0.57
C GLU A 695 2.22 5.72 0.05
N LYS A 696 1.88 6.72 0.87
CA LYS A 696 2.89 7.51 1.60
C LYS A 696 3.70 6.65 2.57
N ILE A 697 3.06 5.73 3.29
CA ILE A 697 3.75 4.78 4.16
C ILE A 697 4.67 3.87 3.34
N ASN A 698 4.20 3.33 2.22
CA ASN A 698 5.00 2.48 1.34
C ASN A 698 6.23 3.22 0.81
N SER A 699 6.10 4.51 0.47
CA SER A 699 7.24 5.35 0.08
C SER A 699 8.22 5.61 1.22
N ALA A 700 7.78 5.52 2.48
CA ALA A 700 8.59 5.72 3.67
C ALA A 700 9.24 4.43 4.20
N ILE A 701 8.93 3.26 3.63
CA ILE A 701 9.58 1.99 3.99
C ILE A 701 11.09 2.09 3.79
N GLY A 702 11.87 1.62 4.77
CA GLY A 702 13.31 1.80 4.89
C GLY A 702 13.74 3.21 5.33
N GLY A 703 12.79 4.08 5.69
CA GLY A 703 13.00 5.51 5.96
C GLY A 703 12.13 6.06 7.11
N ILE A 704 11.93 7.38 7.10
CA ILE A 704 11.09 8.11 8.04
C ILE A 704 9.88 8.71 7.31
N LEU A 705 8.67 8.46 7.81
CA LEU A 705 7.47 9.21 7.49
C LEU A 705 7.35 10.40 8.46
N PHE A 706 7.55 11.61 7.96
CA PHE A 706 7.44 12.84 8.74
C PHE A 706 6.11 13.53 8.45
N ILE A 707 5.23 13.59 9.45
CA ILE A 707 3.90 14.20 9.35
C ILE A 707 3.98 15.59 9.97
N ASP A 708 4.01 16.63 9.14
CA ASP A 708 3.93 18.00 9.62
C ASP A 708 2.50 18.40 9.97
N GLU A 709 2.38 19.23 10.99
CA GLU A 709 1.11 19.63 11.61
C GLU A 709 0.15 18.44 11.86
N ALA A 710 0.66 17.35 12.43
CA ALA A 710 -0.07 16.08 12.59
C ALA A 710 -1.40 16.22 13.38
N TYR A 711 -1.48 17.19 14.29
CA TYR A 711 -2.71 17.55 15.01
C TYR A 711 -3.87 17.93 14.07
N SER A 712 -3.57 18.34 12.84
CA SER A 712 -4.58 18.63 11.83
C SER A 712 -5.37 17.38 11.43
N LEU A 713 -4.85 16.17 11.64
CA LEU A 713 -5.56 14.90 11.37
C LEU A 713 -6.69 14.64 12.36
N THR A 714 -6.69 15.29 13.54
CA THR A 714 -7.68 15.09 14.61
C THR A 714 -8.47 16.34 14.97
N SER A 715 -8.26 17.47 14.29
CA SER A 715 -8.86 18.75 14.67
C SER A 715 -10.33 18.92 14.25
N ASP A 716 -11.12 19.48 15.18
CA ASP A 716 -12.59 19.61 15.17
C ASP A 716 -13.16 20.52 14.07
N SER A 717 -13.10 20.08 12.82
CA SER A 717 -13.92 20.63 11.75
C SER A 717 -15.04 19.65 11.40
N LYS A 718 -16.27 20.04 11.75
CA LYS A 718 -17.52 19.24 11.87
C LYS A 718 -17.94 18.38 10.67
N THR A 719 -17.24 18.43 9.53
CA THR A 719 -17.56 17.69 8.30
C THR A 719 -16.36 17.01 7.62
N GLN A 720 -15.12 17.33 8.01
CA GLN A 720 -13.88 16.78 7.42
C GLN A 720 -13.09 15.87 8.38
N ASN A 721 -13.59 15.67 9.61
CA ASN A 721 -12.85 14.97 10.66
C ASN A 721 -12.73 13.45 10.41
N ASP A 722 -13.61 12.88 9.59
CA ASP A 722 -13.65 11.43 9.35
C ASP A 722 -12.46 10.91 8.54
N PHE A 723 -11.96 11.71 7.59
CA PHE A 723 -10.84 11.29 6.74
C PHE A 723 -9.49 11.40 7.47
N GLY A 724 -9.31 12.42 8.32
CA GLY A 724 -8.11 12.55 9.13
C GLY A 724 -7.93 11.40 10.12
N LYS A 725 -9.04 10.94 10.71
CA LYS A 725 -9.06 9.74 11.58
C LYS A 725 -8.75 8.46 10.81
N GLU A 726 -9.30 8.29 9.60
CA GLU A 726 -9.00 7.14 8.72
C GLU A 726 -7.51 7.07 8.36
N ALA A 727 -6.87 8.21 8.04
CA ALA A 727 -5.43 8.28 7.82
C ALA A 727 -4.65 7.88 9.09
N LEU A 728 -5.04 8.40 10.24
CA LEU A 728 -4.41 8.09 11.52
C LEU A 728 -4.51 6.61 11.88
N GLU A 729 -5.67 5.99 11.70
CA GLU A 729 -5.91 4.56 11.94
C GLU A 729 -5.05 3.70 11.01
N THR A 730 -4.96 4.08 9.74
CA THR A 730 -4.08 3.42 8.76
C THR A 730 -2.61 3.49 9.21
N ILE A 731 -2.15 4.67 9.65
CA ILE A 731 -0.79 4.84 10.17
C ILE A 731 -0.56 3.96 11.40
N LEU A 732 -1.48 3.98 12.38
CA LEU A 732 -1.37 3.19 13.61
C LEU A 732 -1.33 1.68 13.34
N LYS A 733 -2.17 1.20 12.42
CA LYS A 733 -2.18 -0.19 11.96
C LYS A 733 -0.85 -0.57 11.31
N GLN A 734 -0.35 0.27 10.39
CA GLN A 734 0.92 0.00 9.69
C GLN A 734 2.15 0.10 10.61
N MET A 735 2.14 0.97 11.62
CA MET A 735 3.20 0.99 12.65
C MET A 735 3.29 -0.34 13.41
N GLU A 736 2.18 -1.09 13.49
CA GLU A 736 2.12 -2.40 14.13
C GLU A 736 2.45 -3.54 13.16
N ASP A 737 1.83 -3.53 11.97
CA ASP A 737 2.03 -4.56 10.94
C ASP A 737 3.46 -4.55 10.36
N LYS A 738 4.06 -3.36 10.21
CA LYS A 738 5.37 -3.13 9.58
C LYS A 738 6.37 -2.49 10.54
N ARG A 739 6.33 -2.93 11.80
CA ARG A 739 7.19 -2.40 12.87
C ARG A 739 8.65 -2.43 12.42
N GLY A 740 9.36 -1.31 12.60
CA GLY A 740 10.79 -1.14 12.25
C GLY A 740 11.17 -1.34 10.78
N GLU A 741 10.20 -1.51 9.88
CA GLU A 741 10.43 -1.27 8.45
C GLU A 741 10.49 0.23 8.16
N PHE A 742 9.88 1.08 8.99
CA PHE A 742 9.93 2.54 8.89
C PHE A 742 9.72 3.19 10.26
N ILE A 743 10.06 4.48 10.35
CA ILE A 743 9.84 5.30 11.55
C ILE A 743 8.81 6.38 11.22
N VAL A 744 8.02 6.79 12.21
CA VAL A 744 7.01 7.85 12.07
C VAL A 744 7.40 8.98 13.01
N ILE A 745 7.49 10.20 12.49
CA ILE A 745 7.67 11.41 13.27
C ILE A 745 6.46 12.30 13.08
N ALA A 746 5.68 12.52 14.13
CA ALA A 746 4.55 13.44 14.12
C ALA A 746 4.98 14.80 14.68
N ALA A 747 4.89 15.86 13.88
CA ALA A 747 5.34 17.19 14.24
C ALA A 747 4.19 18.20 14.37
N GLY A 748 4.34 19.18 15.26
CA GLY A 748 3.35 20.26 15.39
C GLY A 748 3.61 21.24 16.54
N TYR A 749 2.66 22.13 16.78
CA TYR A 749 2.72 23.09 17.89
C TYR A 749 2.51 22.41 19.24
N THR A 750 3.20 22.90 20.28
CA THR A 750 3.23 22.27 21.61
C THR A 750 1.85 21.96 22.18
N GLN A 751 0.95 22.94 22.21
CA GLN A 751 -0.40 22.77 22.76
C GLN A 751 -1.27 21.83 21.91
N ASN A 752 -1.21 21.96 20.59
CA ASN A 752 -2.01 21.15 19.68
C ASN A 752 -1.58 19.67 19.69
N MET A 753 -0.27 19.42 19.80
CA MET A 753 0.26 18.05 19.89
C MET A 753 -0.05 17.39 21.23
N GLU A 754 -0.16 18.16 22.32
CA GLU A 754 -0.62 17.62 23.62
C GLU A 754 -2.06 17.09 23.50
N GLN A 755 -2.96 17.85 22.86
CA GLN A 755 -4.32 17.40 22.58
C GLN A 755 -4.38 16.21 21.63
N PHE A 756 -3.58 16.22 20.56
CA PHE A 756 -3.49 15.13 19.58
C PHE A 756 -3.17 13.78 20.24
N VAL A 757 -2.24 13.75 21.20
CA VAL A 757 -1.84 12.51 21.90
C VAL A 757 -2.92 12.02 22.86
N GLU A 758 -3.66 12.92 23.48
CA GLU A 758 -4.72 12.58 24.45
C GLU A 758 -5.98 11.99 23.78
N MET A 759 -6.25 12.36 22.53
CA MET A 759 -7.44 11.93 21.78
C MET A 759 -7.46 10.46 21.38
N ASN A 760 -6.31 9.76 21.35
CA ASN A 760 -6.25 8.35 21.00
C ASN A 760 -5.23 7.59 21.88
N PRO A 761 -5.69 6.65 22.75
CA PRO A 761 -4.79 5.83 23.58
C PRO A 761 -3.74 5.07 22.76
N GLY A 762 -4.06 4.71 21.52
CA GLY A 762 -3.16 4.05 20.58
C GLY A 762 -1.99 4.92 20.10
N LEU A 763 -2.08 6.25 20.19
CA LEU A 763 -0.96 7.16 19.95
C LEU A 763 0.01 7.15 21.13
N LYS A 764 -0.51 7.22 22.35
CA LYS A 764 0.32 7.25 23.57
C LYS A 764 1.15 5.98 23.76
N SER A 765 0.63 4.82 23.35
CA SER A 765 1.36 3.54 23.43
C SER A 765 2.41 3.38 22.33
N ARG A 766 2.20 3.96 21.15
CA ARG A 766 3.09 3.80 19.97
C ARG A 766 4.11 4.94 19.82
N PHE A 767 3.83 6.13 20.34
CA PHE A 767 4.74 7.28 20.43
C PHE A 767 5.19 7.48 21.89
N ASP A 768 6.19 6.71 22.32
CA ASP A 768 6.70 6.76 23.69
C ASP A 768 7.76 7.88 23.91
N ARG A 769 8.16 8.58 22.84
CA ARG A 769 9.20 9.62 22.85
C ARG A 769 8.68 10.95 22.31
N THR A 770 8.89 12.00 23.08
CA THR A 770 8.60 13.38 22.69
C THR A 770 9.86 14.22 22.76
N ILE A 771 10.20 14.89 21.65
CA ILE A 771 11.30 15.86 21.56
C ILE A 771 10.70 17.27 21.52
N ILE A 772 11.20 18.14 22.40
CA ILE A 772 10.73 19.52 22.55
C ILE A 772 11.72 20.46 21.87
N PHE A 773 11.24 21.15 20.84
CA PHE A 773 11.96 22.20 20.13
C PHE A 773 11.59 23.54 20.76
N LYS A 774 12.49 24.07 21.59
CA LYS A 774 12.33 25.37 22.23
C LYS A 774 12.56 26.49 21.20
N ASP A 775 11.95 27.65 21.44
CA ASP A 775 12.26 28.85 20.68
C ASP A 775 13.74 29.22 20.83
N LEU A 776 14.32 29.72 19.74
CA LEU A 776 15.69 30.23 19.73
C LEU A 776 15.76 31.52 20.54
N THR A 777 16.82 31.64 21.32
CA THR A 777 17.19 32.86 22.04
C THR A 777 17.54 33.99 21.08
N THR A 778 17.56 35.23 21.57
CA THR A 778 17.94 36.41 20.78
C THR A 778 19.32 36.25 20.15
N GLU A 779 20.26 35.70 20.90
CA GLU A 779 21.64 35.42 20.50
C GLU A 779 21.68 34.37 19.38
N GLU A 780 20.95 33.27 19.53
CA GLU A 780 20.83 32.21 18.52
C GLU A 780 20.15 32.72 17.23
N LEU A 781 19.11 33.57 17.34
CA LEU A 781 18.47 34.19 16.18
C LEU A 781 19.43 35.11 15.41
N LEU A 782 20.30 35.83 16.13
CA LEU A 782 21.33 36.66 15.52
C LEU A 782 22.40 35.81 14.81
N GLU A 783 22.80 34.68 15.41
CA GLU A 783 23.70 33.70 14.78
C GLU A 783 23.10 33.11 13.50
N VAL A 784 21.81 32.78 13.49
CA VAL A 784 21.10 32.35 12.28
C VAL A 784 21.16 33.41 11.18
N ALA A 785 20.94 34.69 11.53
CA ALA A 785 21.01 35.79 10.56
C ALA A 785 22.42 35.91 9.97
N LYS A 786 23.45 35.90 10.84
CA LYS A 786 24.86 35.98 10.42
C LYS A 786 25.25 34.82 9.52
N GLY A 787 24.87 33.59 9.88
CA GLY A 787 25.14 32.41 9.06
C GLY A 787 24.49 32.50 7.66
N TYR A 788 23.30 33.09 7.56
CA TYR A 788 22.66 33.34 6.26
C TYR A 788 23.47 34.33 5.42
N PHE A 789 23.90 35.45 6.00
CA PHE A 789 24.70 36.44 5.28
C PHE A 789 26.07 35.91 4.88
N GLU A 790 26.72 35.09 5.71
CA GLU A 790 27.99 34.44 5.37
C GLU A 790 27.84 33.47 4.18
N GLN A 791 26.74 32.70 4.11
CA GLN A 791 26.44 31.83 2.98
C GLN A 791 26.26 32.62 1.67
N GLU A 792 25.59 33.77 1.74
CA GLU A 792 25.42 34.70 0.63
C GLU A 792 26.65 35.60 0.38
N LYS A 793 27.76 35.36 1.10
CA LYS A 793 29.04 36.11 1.02
C LYS A 793 28.92 37.61 1.32
N PHE A 794 27.98 37.99 2.18
CA PHE A 794 27.83 39.35 2.68
C PHE A 794 28.58 39.58 4.01
N ILE A 795 29.23 40.74 4.10
CA ILE A 795 29.88 41.25 5.30
C ILE A 795 29.02 42.38 5.87
N LEU A 796 28.68 42.28 7.17
CA LEU A 796 27.92 43.33 7.86
C LEU A 796 28.86 44.30 8.55
N THR A 797 28.64 45.60 8.34
CA THR A 797 29.35 46.66 9.10
C THR A 797 28.97 46.61 10.59
N GLU A 798 29.83 47.12 11.48
CA GLU A 798 29.57 47.13 12.94
C GLU A 798 28.25 47.82 13.30
N GLU A 799 27.92 48.92 12.61
CA GLU A 799 26.67 49.65 12.80
C GLU A 799 25.46 48.78 12.39
N THR A 800 25.56 48.09 11.25
CA THR A 800 24.52 47.19 10.73
C THR A 800 24.29 46.00 11.66
N GLN A 801 25.37 45.38 12.18
CA GLN A 801 25.26 44.29 13.16
C GLN A 801 24.55 44.74 14.44
N THR A 802 24.88 45.94 14.94
CA THR A 802 24.26 46.51 16.14
C THR A 802 22.78 46.80 15.90
N TYR A 803 22.44 47.39 14.76
CA TYR A 803 21.05 47.64 14.37
C TYR A 803 20.24 46.34 14.28
N LEU A 804 20.76 45.34 13.57
CA LEU A 804 20.12 44.04 13.43
C LEU A 804 19.87 43.36 14.79
N LYS A 805 20.86 43.39 15.69
CA LYS A 805 20.72 42.84 17.05
C LYS A 805 19.59 43.52 17.81
N ASN A 806 19.50 44.85 17.75
CA ASN A 806 18.44 45.59 18.44
C ASN A 806 17.05 45.27 17.87
N GLN A 807 16.92 45.16 16.55
CA GLN A 807 15.66 44.80 15.91
C GLN A 807 15.23 43.37 16.26
N ILE A 808 16.14 42.39 16.22
CA ILE A 808 15.87 41.00 16.62
C ILE A 808 15.47 40.93 18.10
N THR A 809 16.12 41.71 18.97
CA THR A 809 15.78 41.76 20.41
C THR A 809 14.35 42.26 20.63
N THR A 810 13.96 43.35 19.96
CA THR A 810 12.60 43.88 20.02
C THR A 810 11.58 42.89 19.46
N LEU A 811 11.86 42.29 18.31
CA LEU A 811 11.01 41.28 17.67
C LEU A 811 10.80 40.07 18.59
N HIS A 812 11.88 39.56 19.19
CA HIS A 812 11.81 38.42 20.11
C HIS A 812 11.06 38.75 21.41
N ALA A 813 11.13 39.98 21.90
CA ALA A 813 10.36 40.42 23.07
C ALA A 813 8.84 40.49 22.80
N GLN A 814 8.43 40.74 21.56
CA GLN A 814 7.02 40.85 21.14
C GLN A 814 6.42 39.51 20.66
N ARG A 815 7.18 38.43 20.72
CA ARG A 815 6.78 37.13 20.15
C ARG A 815 5.55 36.53 20.80
N ASP A 816 4.69 35.89 20.01
CA ASP A 816 3.59 35.06 20.50
C ASP A 816 3.93 33.54 20.42
N LYS A 817 2.96 32.69 20.77
CA LYS A 817 3.10 31.23 20.76
C LYS A 817 3.23 30.59 19.35
N TYR A 818 3.24 31.38 18.28
CA TYR A 818 3.39 30.98 16.89
C TYR A 818 4.59 31.66 16.23
N PHE A 819 5.53 32.18 17.02
CA PHE A 819 6.75 32.82 16.53
C PHE A 819 7.55 31.94 15.56
N GLY A 820 7.92 32.49 14.41
CA GLY A 820 8.52 31.73 13.30
C GLY A 820 10.02 31.45 13.41
N ASN A 821 10.69 31.87 14.49
CA ASN A 821 12.10 31.58 14.78
C ASN A 821 13.03 31.78 13.57
N ALA A 822 13.86 30.80 13.21
CA ALA A 822 14.81 30.89 12.10
C ALA A 822 14.13 31.16 10.76
N ARG A 823 12.86 30.74 10.57
CA ARG A 823 12.10 31.03 9.35
C ARG A 823 11.88 32.53 9.19
N THR A 824 11.48 33.21 10.28
CA THR A 824 11.29 34.66 10.30
C THR A 824 12.61 35.39 10.05
N ILE A 825 13.69 34.96 10.70
CA ILE A 825 15.02 35.56 10.50
C ILE A 825 15.51 35.39 9.07
N ARG A 826 15.27 34.23 8.44
CA ARG A 826 15.61 33.99 7.04
C ARG A 826 14.85 34.91 6.10
N THR A 827 13.55 35.12 6.32
CA THR A 827 12.75 36.08 5.54
C THR A 827 13.28 37.51 5.67
N ILE A 828 13.64 37.93 6.89
CA ILE A 828 14.25 39.24 7.15
C ILE A 828 15.59 39.37 6.41
N ALA A 829 16.46 38.35 6.48
CA ALA A 829 17.75 38.36 5.82
C ALA A 829 17.63 38.39 4.29
N GLN A 830 16.69 37.63 3.72
CA GLN A 830 16.37 37.65 2.28
C GLN A 830 15.92 39.04 1.82
N GLU A 831 15.05 39.69 2.59
CA GLU A 831 14.60 41.04 2.28
C GLU A 831 15.73 42.05 2.39
N ALA A 832 16.62 41.92 3.38
CA ALA A 832 17.82 42.74 3.50
C ALA A 832 18.75 42.63 2.28
N VAL A 833 19.01 41.39 1.81
CA VAL A 833 19.80 41.14 0.60
C VAL A 833 19.10 41.75 -0.63
N ARG A 834 17.78 41.64 -0.72
CA ARG A 834 17.01 42.26 -1.80
C ARG A 834 17.16 43.78 -1.81
N GLN A 835 17.12 44.43 -0.65
CA GLN A 835 17.32 45.88 -0.54
C GLN A 835 18.74 46.27 -0.95
N GLN A 836 19.74 45.47 -0.58
CA GLN A 836 21.13 45.67 -1.01
C GLN A 836 21.25 45.58 -2.54
N HIS A 837 20.65 44.57 -3.18
CA HIS A 837 20.65 44.45 -4.64
C HIS A 837 19.98 45.65 -5.32
N LEU A 838 18.88 46.16 -4.77
CA LEU A 838 18.24 47.38 -5.29
C LEU A 838 19.14 48.61 -5.15
N ARG A 839 19.86 48.75 -4.02
CA ARG A 839 20.87 49.80 -3.85
C ARG A 839 21.96 49.66 -4.91
N MET A 840 22.48 48.45 -5.15
CA MET A 840 23.49 48.22 -6.19
C MET A 840 22.98 48.55 -7.59
N ALA A 841 21.73 48.20 -7.92
CA ALA A 841 21.12 48.52 -9.19
C ALA A 841 21.00 50.02 -9.45
N SER A 842 20.85 50.82 -8.38
CA SER A 842 20.76 52.29 -8.47
C SER A 842 22.11 53.01 -8.64
N LEU A 843 23.24 52.32 -8.39
CA LEU A 843 24.59 52.86 -8.57
C LEU A 843 25.08 52.72 -10.01
N SER A 844 25.97 53.62 -10.44
CA SER A 844 26.66 53.51 -11.74
C SER A 844 27.69 52.37 -11.74
N GLU A 845 28.05 51.84 -12.92
CA GLU A 845 29.01 50.72 -13.03
C GLU A 845 30.37 51.01 -12.36
N THR A 846 30.82 52.26 -12.39
CA THR A 846 32.08 52.69 -11.76
C THR A 846 32.04 52.72 -10.23
N GLU A 847 30.84 52.76 -9.64
CA GLU A 847 30.63 52.80 -8.18
C GLU A 847 30.43 51.40 -7.57
N ARG A 848 30.17 50.37 -8.39
CA ARG A 848 29.96 48.98 -7.97
C ARG A 848 31.28 48.23 -7.76
N THR A 849 32.02 48.63 -6.73
CA THR A 849 33.23 47.90 -6.33
C THR A 849 32.87 46.55 -5.70
N GLU A 850 33.75 45.56 -5.83
CA GLU A 850 33.57 44.23 -5.21
C GLU A 850 33.29 44.31 -3.70
N GLN A 851 33.98 45.24 -3.02
CA GLN A 851 33.82 45.48 -1.60
C GLN A 851 32.42 46.00 -1.24
N ILE A 852 31.85 46.92 -2.04
CA ILE A 852 30.51 47.47 -1.82
C ILE A 852 29.44 46.42 -2.17
N MET A 853 29.65 45.63 -3.23
CA MET A 853 28.74 44.56 -3.62
C MET A 853 28.64 43.44 -2.59
N GLN A 854 29.67 43.25 -1.77
CA GLN A 854 29.71 42.26 -0.68
C GLN A 854 29.38 42.86 0.70
N THR A 855 29.06 44.16 0.80
CA THR A 855 28.77 44.80 2.09
C THR A 855 27.29 45.11 2.27
N LEU A 856 26.74 44.70 3.40
CA LEU A 856 25.37 45.06 3.82
C LEU A 856 25.43 46.22 4.82
N GLU A 857 24.71 47.29 4.49
CA GLU A 857 24.70 48.53 5.27
C GLU A 857 23.39 48.69 6.05
N LYS A 858 23.38 49.56 7.05
CA LYS A 858 22.23 49.80 7.92
C LYS A 858 21.01 50.27 7.13
N GLU A 859 21.21 51.10 6.10
CA GLU A 859 20.15 51.60 5.22
C GLU A 859 19.41 50.48 4.50
N ASP A 860 20.08 49.35 4.24
CA ASP A 860 19.48 48.17 3.63
C ASP A 860 18.52 47.49 4.61
N LEU A 861 18.82 47.49 5.91
CA LEU A 861 17.97 46.94 6.97
C LEU A 861 16.85 47.88 7.40
N GLU A 862 17.04 49.20 7.37
CA GLU A 862 16.00 50.17 7.76
C GLU A 862 14.74 50.09 6.88
N LYS A 863 14.90 49.59 5.65
CA LYS A 863 13.80 49.36 4.69
C LYS A 863 13.12 48.00 4.86
N VAL A 864 13.65 47.12 5.72
CA VAL A 864 13.09 45.80 5.99
C VAL A 864 12.03 45.92 7.07
N ASN A 865 10.92 45.20 6.90
CA ASN A 865 9.87 45.17 7.91
C ASN A 865 10.25 44.22 9.06
N PHE A 866 10.45 44.78 10.25
CA PHE A 866 10.67 44.04 11.50
C PHE A 866 9.41 43.98 12.39
N ASN A 867 8.28 44.53 11.95
CA ASN A 867 7.04 44.53 12.71
C ASN A 867 6.42 43.12 12.74
N TYR A 868 6.27 42.59 13.96
CA TYR A 868 5.73 41.26 14.19
C TYR A 868 4.31 41.06 13.66
N GLU A 869 3.42 42.06 13.78
CA GLU A 869 2.03 41.95 13.33
C GLU A 869 1.93 41.84 11.79
N ASP A 870 2.79 42.56 11.08
CA ASP A 870 2.85 42.54 9.61
C ASP A 870 3.51 41.25 9.08
N LEU A 871 4.55 40.77 9.77
CA LEU A 871 5.26 39.52 9.43
C LEU A 871 4.40 38.27 9.67
N THR A 872 3.39 38.33 10.55
CA THR A 872 2.50 37.21 10.89
C THR A 872 1.12 37.28 10.25
N GLY A 873 0.81 38.36 9.51
CA GLY A 873 -0.47 38.52 8.81
C GLY A 873 -1.69 38.76 9.72
N LYS A 874 -1.49 38.98 11.02
CA LYS A 874 -2.58 39.28 11.97
C LYS A 874 -2.99 40.74 11.88
N ARG A 875 -3.84 41.10 10.92
CA ARG A 875 -4.62 42.35 11.02
C ARG A 875 -5.63 42.19 12.16
N LYS A 876 -5.50 42.98 13.23
CA LYS A 876 -6.63 43.24 14.13
C LYS A 876 -7.77 43.81 13.27
N MET A 877 -8.87 43.08 13.13
CA MET A 877 -10.13 43.68 12.72
C MET A 877 -10.51 44.69 13.81
N GLY A 878 -10.07 45.93 13.63
CA GLY A 878 -10.55 47.05 14.42
C GLY A 878 -12.01 47.26 14.06
N PHE A 879 -12.91 46.89 14.97
CA PHE A 879 -14.25 47.47 14.97
C PHE A 879 -14.08 48.98 15.11
N ARG A 880 -14.54 49.72 14.09
CA ARG A 880 -14.77 51.15 14.21
C ARG A 880 -16.21 51.32 14.71
N MET A 881 -16.28 51.87 15.92
CA MET A 881 -17.42 52.15 16.81
C MET A 881 -17.95 50.98 17.62
#